data_AF-A0A0E9MYK9-F1
#
_entry.id   AF-A0A0E9MYK9-F1
#
_cell.length_a   1.000
_cell.length_b   1.000
_cell.length_c   1.000
_cell.angle_alpha   90.00
_cell.angle_beta   90.00
_cell.angle_gamma   90.00
#
_symmetry.space_group_name_H-M   'P 1'
#
loop_
_entity.id
_entity.type
_entity.pdbx_description
1 polymer ?
#
loop_
_entity_poly.entity_id
_entity_poly.type
_entity_poly.pdbx_seq_one_letter_code
_entity_poly.pdbx_strand_id
1 'polypeptide(L)'
;MKYLMIAIAVLGNISLLSAQTSLPRSTPEAEGVASADISRLLDAMEGSTHQFHSLMILRHGKVITEGWWKPYDKDLVHTMYSVSKSFTATAIGFLVAEKKITVDDKVISFFPDDLPDTVSVNLKSLRIRDLLTMSVGHATEPTFATVSNDNWVKAFLAWPVQYMPGSKFLYNSLATYMLSAIVQKVTREQLLTYLQPRLFTPLGITGIDWETDSRGINTGGWGLRLKTEDMAKFGQLFLQKGQWQGKQILPVSWVTEATTRKIWQDPDAPSSRKDSSDWLQGYCYQMWRGRHNSFRGDGAFGQYILLLPDQDAVVIITSETANMQGELNLIWQYLLPAFREGKLKPAKKEHQALQKRLQHLSVKAEGITGTDGNETEKRINGKQFGIISAQRGFDSISISFSGNRCLVRFCTDSAVHPVIFGKDSWEKGATTRRGPYLVEHARNNRAAYPPMRIAGNYHWQSANTLDLNILYYESPHTETIRCHFQGDDLVLEDISSFDKQHPKNLTAIAITRRTNPPRLIIRGDDMGYSHSGNLALMQCYEKGVETSIEVIAASPWFPEAARMLSAQPNVEVGLHFAITSEWDNVKWRPLTTAASLRDEDGYFYPMLWTNKNYPGQAVKDNPWKLEDVEKELRAQIELVKKYVPRVNHISGHMGSQNLSTDVARVVKKLAAEYGLDAADFPVNKPLLYFPADLGGLRGDAKIDAFLKGLDALEEGRTYLFVEHPGLDNEELRAIHHIGYEDVAADRQGITDLYTDPRVKKAIVQKGILLTGYLPKKQAYEAK
;
A
#
# COMPACT_ATOMS: atom_id res chain seq x y z
N MET A 1 -50.40 59.04 4.60
CA MET A 1 -50.65 58.56 5.99
C MET A 1 -49.43 57.72 6.39
N LYS A 2 -48.57 58.21 7.31
CA LYS A 2 -48.57 57.91 8.77
C LYS A 2 -48.36 56.39 9.04
N TYR A 3 -47.31 55.86 9.69
CA TYR A 3 -46.18 56.35 10.52
C TYR A 3 -44.89 55.59 10.07
N LEU A 4 -43.63 56.05 10.08
CA LEU A 4 -42.72 56.69 11.07
C LEU A 4 -42.21 55.79 12.23
N MET A 5 -40.93 55.39 12.13
CA MET A 5 -39.91 55.02 13.15
C MET A 5 -40.28 54.23 14.42
N ILE A 6 -39.52 53.16 14.68
CA ILE A 6 -38.48 53.06 15.76
C ILE A 6 -37.90 51.63 15.73
N ALA A 7 -36.57 51.50 15.63
CA ALA A 7 -35.85 50.27 15.96
C ALA A 7 -34.47 50.66 16.54
N ILE A 8 -34.28 50.35 17.82
CA ILE A 8 -33.13 50.80 18.63
C ILE A 8 -31.89 49.95 18.29
N ALA A 9 -30.73 50.60 18.20
CA ALA A 9 -29.46 49.92 18.07
C ALA A 9 -29.13 49.12 19.34
N VAL A 10 -29.02 47.80 19.20
CA VAL A 10 -28.28 46.94 20.14
C VAL A 10 -27.07 46.40 19.40
N LEU A 11 -25.97 47.17 19.44
CA LEU A 11 -24.65 46.70 19.03
C LEU A 11 -24.16 45.67 20.06
N GLY A 12 -24.63 44.43 19.92
CA GLY A 12 -24.00 43.30 20.57
C GLY A 12 -22.60 43.10 19.97
N ASN A 13 -21.56 43.43 20.73
CA ASN A 13 -20.18 43.09 20.39
C ASN A 13 -20.02 41.57 20.32
N ILE A 14 -20.28 40.99 19.15
CA ILE A 14 -19.76 39.66 18.80
C ILE A 14 -18.27 39.86 18.55
N SER A 15 -17.50 39.85 19.65
CA SER A 15 -16.08 39.58 19.57
C SER A 15 -15.91 38.21 18.92
N LEU A 16 -15.58 38.21 17.64
CA LEU A 16 -15.00 37.06 16.96
C LEU A 16 -13.71 36.73 17.71
N LEU A 17 -13.83 35.84 18.69
CA LEU A 17 -12.72 35.21 19.39
C LEU A 17 -11.92 34.46 18.33
N SER A 18 -10.88 35.13 17.83
CA SER A 18 -9.81 34.51 17.06
C SER A 18 -9.33 33.31 17.85
N ALA A 19 -9.58 32.09 17.35
CA ALA A 19 -9.10 30.88 17.96
C ALA A 19 -7.57 30.97 17.99
N GLN A 20 -6.99 31.02 19.19
CA GLN A 20 -5.56 31.20 19.35
C GLN A 20 -4.84 30.01 18.68
N THR A 21 -4.21 30.27 17.53
CA THR A 21 -3.69 29.22 16.66
C THR A 21 -2.48 28.49 17.25
N SER A 22 -1.80 29.11 18.22
CA SER A 22 -0.62 28.58 18.90
C SER A 22 -0.71 28.72 20.42
N LEU A 23 -0.14 27.74 21.13
CA LEU A 23 0.01 27.70 22.58
C LEU A 23 0.88 28.86 23.09
N PRO A 24 0.65 29.38 24.31
CA PRO A 24 1.55 30.36 24.92
C PRO A 24 2.95 29.74 25.14
N ARG A 25 4.00 30.51 24.88
CA ARG A 25 5.40 30.14 25.16
C ARG A 25 5.85 30.76 26.49
N SER A 26 6.79 30.11 27.18
CA SER A 26 7.47 30.64 28.38
C SER A 26 8.93 30.17 28.42
N THR A 27 9.76 30.71 29.31
CA THR A 27 11.09 30.11 29.54
C THR A 27 10.98 28.93 30.51
N PRO A 28 11.85 27.92 30.42
CA PRO A 28 11.90 26.83 31.40
C PRO A 28 11.90 27.33 32.84
N GLU A 29 12.72 28.35 33.16
CA GLU A 29 12.92 28.84 34.52
C GLU A 29 11.65 29.46 35.10
N ALA A 30 10.88 30.18 34.26
CA ALA A 30 9.63 30.81 34.64
C ALA A 30 8.53 29.80 35.02
N GLU A 31 8.65 28.56 34.54
CA GLU A 31 7.78 27.41 34.84
C GLU A 31 8.53 26.29 35.60
N GLY A 32 9.62 26.61 36.32
CA GLY A 32 10.22 25.70 37.30
C GLY A 32 11.16 24.61 36.78
N VAL A 33 11.72 24.74 35.57
CA VAL A 33 12.70 23.81 34.97
C VAL A 33 13.96 24.60 34.59
N ALA A 34 15.18 24.09 34.80
CA ALA A 34 16.36 24.82 34.33
C ALA A 34 16.63 24.51 32.85
N SER A 35 16.95 25.52 32.02
CA SER A 35 17.35 25.28 30.62
C SER A 35 18.54 24.32 30.51
N ALA A 36 19.42 24.28 31.51
CA ALA A 36 20.52 23.31 31.60
C ALA A 36 20.05 21.86 31.78
N ASP A 37 18.91 21.60 32.43
CA ASP A 37 18.36 20.25 32.58
C ASP A 37 17.82 19.73 31.25
N ILE A 38 17.17 20.62 30.48
CA ILE A 38 16.69 20.32 29.12
C ILE A 38 17.88 20.09 28.17
N SER A 39 18.96 20.86 28.29
CA SER A 39 20.20 20.58 27.56
C SER A 39 20.77 19.18 27.89
N ARG A 40 20.74 18.75 29.16
CA ARG A 40 21.16 17.39 29.56
C ARG A 40 20.25 16.29 29.01
N LEU A 41 18.95 16.54 28.90
CA LEU A 41 18.04 15.64 28.18
C LEU A 41 18.44 15.52 26.70
N LEU A 42 18.73 16.64 26.03
CA LEU A 42 19.18 16.64 24.64
C LEU A 42 20.52 15.92 24.45
N ASP A 43 21.46 16.04 25.41
CA ASP A 43 22.71 15.26 25.41
C ASP A 43 22.44 13.75 25.48
N ALA A 44 21.54 13.33 26.37
CA ALA A 44 21.16 11.93 26.53
C ALA A 44 20.39 11.38 25.31
N MET A 45 19.55 12.21 24.68
CA MET A 45 18.87 11.87 23.42
C MET A 45 19.88 11.71 22.28
N GLU A 46 20.82 12.63 22.12
CA GLU A 46 21.84 12.63 21.06
C GLU A 46 22.86 11.50 21.17
N GLY A 47 23.16 11.06 22.40
CA GLY A 47 24.00 9.89 22.70
C GLY A 47 23.26 8.55 22.71
N SER A 48 21.95 8.52 22.43
CA SER A 48 21.14 7.31 22.38
C SER A 48 21.02 6.73 20.96
N THR A 49 20.43 5.54 20.83
CA THR A 49 20.18 4.86 19.54
C THR A 49 18.84 5.22 18.90
N HIS A 50 18.10 6.21 19.42
CA HIS A 50 16.79 6.61 18.91
C HIS A 50 16.92 7.78 17.92
N GLN A 51 16.24 7.72 16.77
CA GLN A 51 16.19 8.81 15.81
C GLN A 51 15.02 9.74 16.13
N PHE A 52 15.27 10.82 16.87
CA PHE A 52 14.22 11.81 17.18
C PHE A 52 13.92 12.74 15.99
N HIS A 53 12.65 13.09 15.83
CA HIS A 53 12.14 13.98 14.77
C HIS A 53 11.59 15.29 15.35
N SER A 54 10.86 15.22 16.47
CA SER A 54 10.47 16.41 17.23
C SER A 54 10.36 16.15 18.74
N LEU A 55 10.57 17.23 19.51
CA LEU A 55 10.36 17.29 20.96
C LEU A 55 9.60 18.58 21.26
N MET A 56 8.51 18.49 22.03
CA MET A 56 7.85 19.66 22.62
C MET A 56 7.48 19.37 24.08
N ILE A 57 7.83 20.28 24.97
CA ILE A 57 7.55 20.17 26.41
C ILE A 57 6.68 21.35 26.83
N LEU A 58 5.51 21.05 27.37
CA LEU A 58 4.62 22.00 28.02
C LEU A 58 4.73 21.84 29.53
N ARG A 59 4.65 22.95 30.25
CA ARG A 59 4.39 22.99 31.69
C ARG A 59 3.49 24.16 32.04
N HIS A 60 2.54 23.96 32.96
CA HIS A 60 1.57 24.98 33.36
C HIS A 60 0.81 25.60 32.17
N GLY A 61 0.46 24.75 31.19
CA GLY A 61 -0.23 25.13 29.95
C GLY A 61 0.60 25.92 28.93
N LYS A 62 1.93 26.06 29.12
CA LYS A 62 2.82 26.83 28.24
C LYS A 62 3.94 25.96 27.68
N VAL A 63 4.31 26.19 26.42
CA VAL A 63 5.49 25.57 25.79
C VAL A 63 6.75 26.18 26.41
N ILE A 64 7.57 25.34 27.06
CA ILE A 64 8.85 25.75 27.65
C ILE A 64 10.06 25.35 26.79
N THR A 65 9.88 24.39 25.87
CA THR A 65 10.89 23.95 24.90
C THR A 65 10.19 23.30 23.72
N GLU A 66 10.69 23.57 22.52
CA GLU A 66 10.24 22.95 21.27
C GLU A 66 11.44 22.86 20.30
N GLY A 67 11.56 21.75 19.58
CA GLY A 67 12.66 21.50 18.64
C GLY A 67 12.32 20.40 17.64
N TRP A 68 12.90 20.53 16.44
CA TRP A 68 12.69 19.60 15.32
C TRP A 68 14.03 19.26 14.69
N TRP A 69 14.31 17.97 14.55
CA TRP A 69 15.48 17.49 13.86
C TRP A 69 15.24 17.63 12.36
N LYS A 70 15.97 18.53 11.68
CA LYS A 70 15.85 18.70 10.22
C LYS A 70 16.04 17.35 9.49
N PRO A 71 15.26 17.06 8.43
CA PRO A 71 14.39 17.97 7.67
C PRO A 71 13.01 18.28 8.27
N TYR A 72 12.60 17.62 9.37
CA TYR A 72 11.32 17.86 10.06
C TYR A 72 11.20 19.33 10.55
N ASP A 73 9.95 19.80 10.72
CA ASP A 73 9.67 21.21 10.97
C ASP A 73 8.32 21.42 11.67
N LYS A 74 8.15 22.58 12.32
CA LYS A 74 6.97 22.92 13.13
C LYS A 74 5.65 23.01 12.36
N ASP A 75 5.73 23.31 11.06
CA ASP A 75 4.56 23.49 10.19
C ASP A 75 4.19 22.21 9.43
N LEU A 76 5.00 21.14 9.54
CA LEU A 76 4.76 19.86 8.90
C LEU A 76 3.86 18.97 9.75
N VAL A 77 2.99 18.22 9.08
CA VAL A 77 2.26 17.12 9.71
C VAL A 77 3.14 15.87 9.77
N HIS A 78 2.91 15.03 10.77
CA HIS A 78 3.61 13.77 10.96
C HIS A 78 2.61 12.63 11.16
N THR A 79 2.88 11.45 10.61
CA THR A 79 2.06 10.25 10.82
C THR A 79 2.05 9.86 12.29
N MET A 80 0.84 9.71 12.85
CA MET A 80 0.60 9.51 14.28
C MET A 80 0.52 8.03 14.71
N TYR A 81 0.36 7.11 13.76
CA TYR A 81 0.04 5.71 14.01
C TYR A 81 -1.01 5.56 15.12
N SER A 82 -0.77 4.72 16.11
CA SER A 82 -1.71 4.40 17.17
C SER A 82 -2.11 5.58 18.08
N VAL A 83 -1.45 6.75 18.04
CA VAL A 83 -1.96 7.96 18.72
C VAL A 83 -3.35 8.36 18.19
N SER A 84 -3.65 8.06 16.91
CA SER A 84 -4.97 8.26 16.28
C SER A 84 -6.13 7.65 17.11
N LYS A 85 -5.85 6.57 17.84
CA LYS A 85 -6.82 5.83 18.65
C LYS A 85 -7.47 6.69 19.72
N SER A 86 -6.70 7.57 20.37
CA SER A 86 -7.20 8.45 21.43
C SER A 86 -8.17 9.52 20.89
N PHE A 87 -7.96 9.97 19.64
CA PHE A 87 -8.90 10.85 18.94
C PHE A 87 -10.20 10.12 18.58
N THR A 88 -10.12 8.86 18.14
CA THR A 88 -11.29 8.01 17.87
C THR A 88 -12.12 7.74 19.13
N ALA A 89 -11.48 7.43 20.26
CA ALA A 89 -12.20 7.34 21.54
C ALA A 89 -12.82 8.67 21.96
N THR A 90 -12.18 9.80 21.65
CA THR A 90 -12.74 11.14 21.92
C THR A 90 -14.04 11.38 21.13
N ALA A 91 -14.15 10.89 19.89
CA ALA A 91 -15.40 10.93 19.12
C ALA A 91 -16.52 10.11 19.79
N ILE A 92 -16.21 8.93 20.31
CA ILE A 92 -17.16 8.10 21.09
C ILE A 92 -17.60 8.86 22.35
N GLY A 93 -16.69 9.55 23.04
CA GLY A 93 -17.01 10.42 24.17
C GLY A 93 -17.99 11.54 23.83
N PHE A 94 -17.84 12.18 22.65
CA PHE A 94 -18.84 13.14 22.17
C PHE A 94 -20.20 12.50 21.89
N LEU A 95 -20.26 11.30 21.27
CA LEU A 95 -21.53 10.62 21.02
C LEU A 95 -22.25 10.19 22.31
N VAL A 96 -21.50 9.79 23.34
CA VAL A 96 -22.04 9.52 24.69
C VAL A 96 -22.56 10.81 25.34
N ALA A 97 -21.82 11.91 25.24
CA ALA A 97 -22.27 13.23 25.74
C ALA A 97 -23.51 13.76 24.99
N GLU A 98 -23.59 13.53 23.68
CA GLU A 98 -24.74 13.80 22.82
C GLU A 98 -25.90 12.81 23.03
N LYS A 99 -25.76 11.81 23.94
CA LYS A 99 -26.74 10.76 24.24
C LYS A 99 -27.18 9.92 23.02
N LYS A 100 -26.32 9.80 22.01
CA LYS A 100 -26.57 9.02 20.79
C LYS A 100 -26.24 7.54 20.94
N ILE A 101 -25.31 7.22 21.83
CA ILE A 101 -24.88 5.86 22.19
C ILE A 101 -24.56 5.80 23.68
N THR A 102 -24.46 4.59 24.22
CA THR A 102 -23.75 4.30 25.48
C THR A 102 -22.54 3.43 25.20
N VAL A 103 -21.56 3.40 26.12
CA VAL A 103 -20.43 2.45 26.02
C VAL A 103 -20.86 0.98 26.20
N ASP A 104 -22.12 0.74 26.58
CA ASP A 104 -22.71 -0.59 26.81
C ASP A 104 -23.50 -1.14 25.63
N ASP A 105 -23.70 -0.32 24.59
CA ASP A 105 -24.41 -0.71 23.37
C ASP A 105 -23.68 -1.87 22.66
N LYS A 106 -24.45 -2.80 22.09
CA LYS A 106 -23.91 -3.98 21.41
C LYS A 106 -23.37 -3.61 20.03
N VAL A 107 -22.13 -3.98 19.72
CA VAL A 107 -21.48 -3.63 18.44
C VAL A 107 -22.28 -4.16 17.24
N ILE A 108 -22.89 -5.34 17.37
CA ILE A 108 -23.72 -5.93 16.31
C ILE A 108 -24.98 -5.13 15.95
N SER A 109 -25.52 -4.28 16.84
CA SER A 109 -26.75 -3.52 16.54
C SER A 109 -26.54 -2.40 15.52
N PHE A 110 -25.30 -1.96 15.33
CA PHE A 110 -24.95 -0.94 14.35
C PHE A 110 -24.81 -1.52 12.93
N PHE A 111 -24.59 -2.84 12.78
CA PHE A 111 -24.25 -3.48 11.51
C PHE A 111 -25.02 -4.80 11.27
N PRO A 112 -26.37 -4.81 11.32
CA PRO A 112 -27.16 -6.02 11.13
C PRO A 112 -26.92 -6.69 9.76
N ASP A 113 -26.65 -5.89 8.73
CA ASP A 113 -26.48 -6.33 7.33
C ASP A 113 -25.06 -6.88 7.02
N ASP A 114 -24.10 -6.66 7.92
CA ASP A 114 -22.69 -7.09 7.80
C ASP A 114 -22.34 -8.27 8.74
N LEU A 115 -23.34 -8.90 9.38
CA LEU A 115 -23.12 -10.03 10.28
C LEU A 115 -22.67 -11.31 9.54
N PRO A 116 -21.91 -12.21 10.19
CA PRO A 116 -21.69 -13.57 9.69
C PRO A 116 -22.96 -14.42 9.84
N ASP A 117 -23.08 -15.46 9.00
CA ASP A 117 -24.23 -16.38 8.99
C ASP A 117 -24.48 -17.07 10.35
N THR A 118 -23.45 -17.18 11.19
CA THR A 118 -23.55 -17.68 12.57
C THR A 118 -22.94 -16.68 13.54
N VAL A 119 -23.78 -16.05 14.38
CA VAL A 119 -23.36 -15.09 15.42
C VAL A 119 -23.10 -15.83 16.74
N SER A 120 -21.84 -15.87 17.18
CA SER A 120 -21.47 -16.50 18.46
C SER A 120 -22.01 -15.74 19.68
N VAL A 121 -22.14 -16.43 20.82
CA VAL A 121 -22.55 -15.82 22.10
C VAL A 121 -21.61 -14.68 22.52
N ASN A 122 -20.30 -14.84 22.26
CA ASN A 122 -19.29 -13.82 22.54
C ASN A 122 -19.47 -12.60 21.61
N LEU A 123 -19.63 -12.80 20.30
CA LEU A 123 -19.87 -11.71 19.35
C LEU A 123 -21.17 -10.95 19.66
N LYS A 124 -22.25 -11.66 20.01
CA LYS A 124 -23.52 -11.07 20.47
C LYS A 124 -23.36 -10.27 21.77
N SER A 125 -22.36 -10.60 22.58
CA SER A 125 -22.08 -9.95 23.86
C SER A 125 -21.20 -8.71 23.75
N LEU A 126 -20.45 -8.54 22.64
CA LEU A 126 -19.48 -7.47 22.41
C LEU A 126 -20.09 -6.06 22.50
N ARG A 127 -19.51 -5.19 23.33
CA ARG A 127 -19.94 -3.80 23.56
C ARG A 127 -18.91 -2.79 23.09
N ILE A 128 -19.32 -1.53 22.96
CA ILE A 128 -18.42 -0.40 22.65
C ILE A 128 -17.27 -0.27 23.66
N ARG A 129 -17.51 -0.48 24.97
CA ARG A 129 -16.44 -0.48 25.99
C ARG A 129 -15.38 -1.54 25.75
N ASP A 130 -15.74 -2.71 25.23
CA ASP A 130 -14.81 -3.81 24.99
C ASP A 130 -13.90 -3.51 23.79
N LEU A 131 -14.39 -2.74 22.80
CA LEU A 131 -13.58 -2.13 21.74
C LEU A 131 -12.65 -1.04 22.30
N LEU A 132 -13.16 -0.13 23.14
CA LEU A 132 -12.38 0.97 23.74
C LEU A 132 -11.21 0.47 24.59
N THR A 133 -11.34 -0.68 25.26
CA THR A 133 -10.33 -1.24 26.17
C THR A 133 -9.44 -2.31 25.55
N MET A 134 -9.52 -2.53 24.23
CA MET A 134 -8.76 -3.59 23.54
C MET A 134 -9.01 -4.99 24.13
N SER A 135 -10.28 -5.33 24.40
CA SER A 135 -10.67 -6.58 25.06
C SER A 135 -11.79 -7.31 24.32
N VAL A 136 -11.76 -7.25 22.98
CA VAL A 136 -12.76 -7.81 22.06
C VAL A 136 -13.03 -9.30 22.28
N GLY A 137 -12.02 -10.06 22.71
CA GLY A 137 -12.11 -11.52 22.88
C GLY A 137 -11.56 -12.33 21.70
N HIS A 138 -10.95 -11.70 20.70
CA HIS A 138 -10.14 -12.40 19.69
C HIS A 138 -8.91 -13.04 20.34
N ALA A 139 -8.42 -14.15 19.77
CA ALA A 139 -7.16 -14.77 20.19
C ALA A 139 -5.93 -14.25 19.41
N THR A 140 -6.15 -13.73 18.20
CA THR A 140 -5.15 -13.14 17.32
C THR A 140 -5.68 -11.83 16.72
N GLU A 141 -4.79 -10.87 16.46
CA GLU A 141 -5.19 -9.59 15.86
C GLU A 141 -5.57 -9.79 14.38
N PRO A 142 -6.77 -9.35 13.94
CA PRO A 142 -7.27 -9.65 12.60
C PRO A 142 -6.77 -8.68 11.51
N THR A 143 -5.88 -7.74 11.83
CA THR A 143 -5.59 -6.54 11.02
C THR A 143 -5.23 -6.86 9.57
N PHE A 144 -4.16 -7.61 9.31
CA PHE A 144 -3.70 -7.91 7.94
C PHE A 144 -4.69 -8.75 7.12
N ALA A 145 -5.37 -9.71 7.78
CA ALA A 145 -6.42 -10.50 7.15
C ALA A 145 -7.62 -9.62 6.77
N THR A 146 -8.01 -8.69 7.65
CA THR A 146 -9.17 -7.80 7.45
C THR A 146 -8.94 -6.80 6.33
N VAL A 147 -7.80 -6.08 6.35
CA VAL A 147 -7.55 -4.97 5.41
C VAL A 147 -7.40 -5.39 3.94
N SER A 148 -7.18 -6.68 3.71
CA SER A 148 -7.13 -7.29 2.37
C SER A 148 -8.52 -7.48 1.73
N ASN A 149 -9.61 -7.27 2.47
CA ASN A 149 -11.00 -7.33 2.00
C ASN A 149 -11.52 -5.93 1.61
N ASP A 150 -12.57 -5.87 0.80
CA ASP A 150 -13.20 -4.59 0.43
C ASP A 150 -14.14 -4.04 1.51
N ASN A 151 -14.59 -4.89 2.45
CA ASN A 151 -15.50 -4.57 3.55
C ASN A 151 -14.93 -5.01 4.90
N TRP A 152 -14.22 -4.11 5.57
CA TRP A 152 -13.52 -4.41 6.83
C TRP A 152 -14.45 -4.63 8.01
N VAL A 153 -15.64 -4.02 8.00
CA VAL A 153 -16.68 -4.23 9.03
C VAL A 153 -17.14 -5.68 9.04
N LYS A 154 -17.55 -6.20 7.88
CA LYS A 154 -17.98 -7.60 7.74
C LYS A 154 -16.86 -8.59 8.06
N ALA A 155 -15.65 -8.32 7.57
CA ALA A 155 -14.49 -9.17 7.84
C ALA A 155 -14.09 -9.19 9.34
N PHE A 156 -14.21 -8.06 10.06
CA PHE A 156 -14.03 -8.03 11.51
C PHE A 156 -15.12 -8.80 12.26
N LEU A 157 -16.39 -8.61 11.89
CA LEU A 157 -17.53 -9.27 12.54
C LEU A 157 -17.55 -10.79 12.28
N ALA A 158 -16.96 -11.24 11.17
CA ALA A 158 -16.76 -12.65 10.87
C ALA A 158 -15.53 -13.29 11.57
N TRP A 159 -14.66 -12.49 12.21
CA TRP A 159 -13.46 -13.02 12.87
C TRP A 159 -13.81 -13.74 14.18
N PRO A 160 -13.16 -14.88 14.53
CA PRO A 160 -13.52 -15.65 15.72
C PRO A 160 -13.33 -14.89 17.05
N VAL A 161 -14.45 -14.59 17.72
CA VAL A 161 -14.48 -14.08 19.10
C VAL A 161 -14.45 -15.26 20.09
N GLN A 162 -13.25 -15.76 20.38
CA GLN A 162 -13.04 -16.98 21.18
C GLN A 162 -13.25 -16.79 22.69
N TYR A 163 -12.84 -15.65 23.23
CA TYR A 163 -12.99 -15.30 24.65
C TYR A 163 -14.17 -14.35 24.88
N MET A 164 -14.66 -14.29 26.12
CA MET A 164 -15.72 -13.34 26.50
C MET A 164 -15.21 -11.89 26.37
N PRO A 165 -15.94 -10.99 25.67
CA PRO A 165 -15.55 -9.58 25.61
C PRO A 165 -15.41 -8.96 27.00
N GLY A 166 -14.35 -8.17 27.17
CA GLY A 166 -13.96 -7.60 28.46
C GLY A 166 -13.01 -8.47 29.30
N SER A 167 -12.82 -9.76 29.00
CA SER A 167 -12.10 -10.68 29.90
C SER A 167 -10.58 -10.73 29.72
N LYS A 168 -10.06 -10.39 28.54
CA LYS A 168 -8.63 -10.46 28.21
C LYS A 168 -8.22 -9.26 27.35
N PHE A 169 -7.04 -8.72 27.58
CA PHE A 169 -6.45 -7.69 26.73
C PHE A 169 -5.79 -8.34 25.49
N LEU A 170 -6.10 -7.80 24.32
CA LEU A 170 -5.37 -8.04 23.07
C LEU A 170 -5.40 -6.73 22.28
N TYR A 171 -4.24 -6.12 22.11
CA TYR A 171 -4.12 -4.89 21.33
C TYR A 171 -4.60 -5.12 19.88
N ASN A 172 -5.55 -4.32 19.42
CA ASN A 172 -6.29 -4.62 18.20
C ASN A 172 -6.69 -3.32 17.47
N SER A 173 -6.02 -3.01 16.37
CA SER A 173 -6.27 -1.78 15.61
C SER A 173 -7.62 -1.79 14.90
N LEU A 174 -8.14 -2.95 14.51
CA LEU A 174 -9.47 -3.08 13.91
C LEU A 174 -10.60 -2.90 14.94
N ALA A 175 -10.35 -3.15 16.23
CA ALA A 175 -11.28 -2.75 17.28
C ALA A 175 -11.51 -1.23 17.30
N THR A 176 -10.46 -0.44 17.01
CA THR A 176 -10.60 1.02 16.86
C THR A 176 -11.25 1.42 15.54
N TYR A 177 -10.96 0.72 14.45
CA TYR A 177 -11.67 0.91 13.18
C TYR A 177 -13.19 0.73 13.35
N MET A 178 -13.63 -0.28 14.12
CA MET A 178 -15.05 -0.47 14.43
C MET A 178 -15.65 0.71 15.21
N LEU A 179 -14.89 1.39 16.07
CA LEU A 179 -15.35 2.63 16.71
C LEU A 179 -15.55 3.76 15.68
N SER A 180 -14.63 3.90 14.72
CA SER A 180 -14.77 4.85 13.59
C SER A 180 -16.00 4.53 12.73
N ALA A 181 -16.20 3.25 12.39
CA ALA A 181 -17.39 2.79 11.67
C ALA A 181 -18.69 3.05 12.44
N ILE A 182 -18.70 2.88 13.77
CA ILE A 182 -19.86 3.21 14.63
C ILE A 182 -20.15 4.71 14.60
N VAL A 183 -19.13 5.57 14.71
CA VAL A 183 -19.30 7.02 14.57
C VAL A 183 -19.99 7.33 13.25
N GLN A 184 -19.46 6.84 12.13
CA GLN A 184 -20.03 7.09 10.80
C GLN A 184 -21.42 6.46 10.58
N LYS A 185 -21.72 5.31 11.20
CA LYS A 185 -23.07 4.72 11.16
C LYS A 185 -24.09 5.60 11.88
N VAL A 186 -23.72 6.14 13.04
CA VAL A 186 -24.59 6.95 13.92
C VAL A 186 -24.76 8.38 13.40
N THR A 187 -23.71 8.99 12.86
CA THR A 187 -23.71 10.40 12.44
C THR A 187 -24.04 10.59 10.96
N ARG A 188 -23.76 9.57 10.12
CA ARG A 188 -23.66 9.67 8.66
C ARG A 188 -22.52 10.58 8.15
N GLU A 189 -21.59 10.94 9.04
CA GLU A 189 -20.40 11.76 8.76
C GLU A 189 -19.14 10.90 8.94
N GLN A 190 -18.09 11.16 8.15
CA GLN A 190 -16.76 10.58 8.43
C GLN A 190 -16.26 11.01 9.82
N LEU A 191 -15.43 10.18 10.47
CA LEU A 191 -14.87 10.46 11.79
C LEU A 191 -14.16 11.82 11.85
N LEU A 192 -13.36 12.14 10.83
CA LEU A 192 -12.69 13.44 10.69
C LEU A 192 -13.70 14.59 10.61
N THR A 193 -14.72 14.47 9.75
CA THR A 193 -15.80 15.46 9.60
C THR A 193 -16.58 15.67 10.91
N TYR A 194 -16.92 14.59 11.62
CA TYR A 194 -17.62 14.65 12.91
C TYR A 194 -16.80 15.38 13.99
N LEU A 195 -15.49 15.10 14.04
CA LEU A 195 -14.56 15.73 14.99
C LEU A 195 -14.18 17.16 14.62
N GLN A 196 -14.27 17.56 13.34
CA GLN A 196 -13.84 18.89 12.88
C GLN A 196 -14.46 20.05 13.68
N PRO A 197 -15.80 20.20 13.80
CA PRO A 197 -16.39 21.29 14.58
C PRO A 197 -16.31 21.07 16.10
N ARG A 198 -16.10 19.83 16.57
CA ARG A 198 -16.19 19.44 17.98
C ARG A 198 -14.87 19.51 18.73
N LEU A 199 -13.78 19.18 18.06
CA LEU A 199 -12.44 19.05 18.63
C LEU A 199 -11.43 19.91 17.88
N PHE A 200 -11.28 19.70 16.57
CA PHE A 200 -10.18 20.31 15.82
C PHE A 200 -10.31 21.83 15.67
N THR A 201 -11.47 22.33 15.25
CA THR A 201 -11.73 23.78 15.15
C THR A 201 -11.65 24.48 16.51
N PRO A 202 -12.25 24.00 17.61
CA PRO A 202 -12.10 24.60 18.94
C PRO A 202 -10.66 24.65 19.48
N LEU A 203 -9.80 23.69 19.11
CA LEU A 203 -8.38 23.70 19.47
C LEU A 203 -7.51 24.49 18.46
N GLY A 204 -8.07 24.98 17.35
CA GLY A 204 -7.30 25.63 16.30
C GLY A 204 -6.32 24.67 15.60
N ILE A 205 -6.71 23.42 15.41
CA ILE A 205 -5.96 22.38 14.67
C ILE A 205 -6.42 22.41 13.21
N THR A 206 -5.48 22.48 12.26
CA THR A 206 -5.74 22.64 10.82
C THR A 206 -4.76 21.82 9.97
N GLY A 207 -5.12 21.57 8.70
CA GLY A 207 -4.27 20.80 7.77
C GLY A 207 -4.22 19.30 8.07
N ILE A 208 -5.26 18.76 8.70
CA ILE A 208 -5.38 17.36 9.09
C ILE A 208 -5.65 16.48 7.87
N ASP A 209 -5.01 15.32 7.81
CA ASP A 209 -5.44 14.20 6.97
C ASP A 209 -5.67 12.96 7.84
N TRP A 210 -6.59 12.08 7.42
CA TRP A 210 -6.88 10.81 8.07
C TRP A 210 -7.28 9.76 7.02
N GLU A 211 -6.40 8.78 6.81
CA GLU A 211 -6.62 7.59 5.96
C GLU A 211 -8.04 6.98 6.05
N THR A 212 -8.55 6.44 4.94
CA THR A 212 -9.90 5.83 4.80
C THR A 212 -9.89 4.51 4.02
N ASP A 213 -10.75 3.57 4.40
CA ASP A 213 -10.97 2.32 3.63
C ASP A 213 -11.73 2.55 2.29
N SER A 214 -11.96 1.48 1.53
CA SER A 214 -12.74 1.50 0.27
C SER A 214 -14.15 2.06 0.40
N ARG A 215 -14.74 2.00 1.61
CA ARG A 215 -16.10 2.44 1.90
C ARG A 215 -16.13 3.87 2.47
N GLY A 216 -14.97 4.55 2.48
CA GLY A 216 -14.80 5.91 2.97
C GLY A 216 -14.85 6.04 4.49
N ILE A 217 -14.63 4.95 5.24
CA ILE A 217 -14.55 4.97 6.71
C ILE A 217 -13.12 5.29 7.11
N ASN A 218 -12.90 6.35 7.91
CA ASN A 218 -11.56 6.65 8.41
C ASN A 218 -11.00 5.47 9.21
N THR A 219 -9.72 5.15 9.03
CA THR A 219 -9.12 3.94 9.62
C THR A 219 -9.18 3.92 11.15
N GLY A 220 -9.15 5.10 11.80
CA GLY A 220 -9.42 5.31 13.22
C GLY A 220 -8.32 4.82 14.17
N GLY A 221 -7.75 3.65 13.91
CA GLY A 221 -6.65 3.04 14.66
C GLY A 221 -5.26 3.53 14.26
N TRP A 222 -5.12 4.17 13.10
CA TRP A 222 -3.88 4.74 12.56
C TRP A 222 -4.22 5.88 11.59
N GLY A 223 -3.23 6.35 10.81
CA GLY A 223 -3.45 7.15 9.60
C GLY A 223 -3.83 8.62 9.77
N LEU A 224 -4.06 9.08 11.01
CA LEU A 224 -4.14 10.51 11.33
C LEU A 224 -2.76 11.15 11.17
N ARG A 225 -2.69 12.34 10.57
CA ARG A 225 -1.48 13.18 10.52
C ARG A 225 -1.72 14.53 11.17
N LEU A 226 -0.84 14.94 12.08
CA LEU A 226 -0.93 16.17 12.88
C LEU A 226 0.45 16.82 13.04
N LYS A 227 0.49 18.12 13.34
CA LYS A 227 1.72 18.81 13.76
C LYS A 227 2.06 18.47 15.22
N THR A 228 3.34 18.57 15.59
CA THR A 228 3.81 18.39 16.99
C THR A 228 3.03 19.25 17.98
N GLU A 229 2.72 20.51 17.62
CA GLU A 229 1.95 21.41 18.48
C GLU A 229 0.48 20.99 18.62
N ASP A 230 -0.11 20.39 17.57
CA ASP A 230 -1.50 19.94 17.60
C ASP A 230 -1.70 18.68 18.45
N MET A 231 -0.68 17.81 18.51
CA MET A 231 -0.56 16.76 19.53
C MET A 231 -0.53 17.36 20.95
N ALA A 232 0.27 18.42 21.16
CA ALA A 232 0.38 19.09 22.45
C ALA A 232 -0.94 19.73 22.90
N LYS A 233 -1.70 20.35 22.00
CA LYS A 233 -3.05 20.88 22.28
C LYS A 233 -4.00 19.78 22.75
N PHE A 234 -3.98 18.61 22.11
CA PHE A 234 -4.81 17.46 22.52
C PHE A 234 -4.39 16.88 23.89
N GLY A 235 -3.08 16.75 24.15
CA GLY A 235 -2.58 16.37 25.47
C GLY A 235 -2.97 17.38 26.55
N GLN A 236 -2.76 18.66 26.29
CA GLN A 236 -3.12 19.74 27.21
C GLN A 236 -4.63 19.76 27.51
N LEU A 237 -5.49 19.49 26.51
CA LEU A 237 -6.94 19.35 26.69
C LEU A 237 -7.30 18.25 27.71
N PHE A 238 -6.63 17.09 27.66
CA PHE A 238 -6.85 16.01 28.62
C PHE A 238 -6.28 16.33 30.01
N LEU A 239 -5.10 16.94 30.09
CA LEU A 239 -4.47 17.36 31.34
C LEU A 239 -5.38 18.30 32.14
N GLN A 240 -5.97 19.28 31.45
CA GLN A 240 -6.92 20.25 32.02
C GLN A 240 -8.38 19.74 32.07
N LYS A 241 -8.61 18.42 32.09
CA LYS A 241 -9.93 17.79 32.25
C LYS A 241 -11.01 18.25 31.25
N GLY A 242 -10.61 18.56 30.01
CA GLY A 242 -11.49 19.01 28.93
C GLY A 242 -11.61 20.52 28.74
N GLN A 243 -10.93 21.34 29.57
CA GLN A 243 -10.74 22.81 29.50
C GLN A 243 -11.83 23.55 28.71
N TRP A 244 -11.58 24.17 27.56
CA TRP A 244 -10.37 24.71 26.93
C TRP A 244 -10.62 26.21 26.70
N GLN A 245 -9.65 27.08 27.01
CA GLN A 245 -9.84 28.54 26.98
C GLN A 245 -11.14 28.99 27.70
N GLY A 246 -11.45 28.37 28.84
CA GLY A 246 -12.67 28.62 29.63
C GLY A 246 -13.94 27.90 29.16
N LYS A 247 -13.96 27.27 27.97
CA LYS A 247 -15.14 26.55 27.44
C LYS A 247 -14.96 25.04 27.51
N GLN A 248 -15.77 24.34 28.32
CA GLN A 248 -15.78 22.87 28.39
C GLN A 248 -15.97 22.24 26.99
N ILE A 249 -14.93 21.59 26.46
CA ILE A 249 -14.99 20.90 25.15
C ILE A 249 -15.38 19.44 25.35
N LEU A 250 -14.66 18.73 26.23
CA LEU A 250 -14.97 17.35 26.61
C LEU A 250 -15.52 17.30 28.03
N PRO A 251 -16.56 16.52 28.35
CA PRO A 251 -17.05 16.41 29.72
C PRO A 251 -15.97 15.92 30.68
N VAL A 252 -15.90 16.53 31.87
CA VAL A 252 -14.97 16.12 32.94
C VAL A 252 -15.13 14.63 33.27
N SER A 253 -16.38 14.14 33.32
CA SER A 253 -16.70 12.72 33.53
C SER A 253 -16.07 11.82 32.48
N TRP A 254 -16.15 12.18 31.19
CA TRP A 254 -15.52 11.41 30.12
C TRP A 254 -14.00 11.40 30.24
N VAL A 255 -13.37 12.55 30.49
CA VAL A 255 -11.90 12.61 30.62
C VAL A 255 -11.41 11.82 31.83
N THR A 256 -12.12 11.89 32.97
CA THR A 256 -11.83 11.06 34.14
C THR A 256 -12.02 9.57 33.82
N GLU A 257 -13.12 9.19 33.17
CA GLU A 257 -13.39 7.79 32.86
C GLU A 257 -12.35 7.22 31.86
N ALA A 258 -12.07 7.95 30.79
CA ALA A 258 -11.20 7.52 29.70
C ALA A 258 -9.71 7.39 30.08
N THR A 259 -9.27 8.03 31.17
CA THR A 259 -7.87 8.02 31.66
C THR A 259 -7.64 7.09 32.86
N THR A 260 -8.70 6.44 33.36
CA THR A 260 -8.62 5.40 34.41
C THR A 260 -8.34 4.03 33.83
N ARG A 261 -7.50 3.24 34.51
CA ARG A 261 -7.19 1.84 34.13
C ARG A 261 -8.47 1.01 34.09
N LYS A 262 -8.74 0.38 32.94
CA LYS A 262 -9.86 -0.55 32.74
C LYS A 262 -9.42 -2.01 32.73
N ILE A 263 -8.25 -2.32 32.17
CA ILE A 263 -7.73 -3.69 32.04
C ILE A 263 -6.21 -3.73 32.22
N TRP A 264 -5.68 -4.89 32.61
CA TRP A 264 -4.24 -5.17 32.67
C TRP A 264 -3.81 -5.95 31.41
N GLN A 265 -2.61 -5.68 30.91
CA GLN A 265 -2.02 -6.43 29.80
C GLN A 265 -1.53 -7.81 30.23
N ASP A 266 -0.81 -7.85 31.36
CA ASP A 266 -0.35 -9.08 32.03
C ASP A 266 -0.64 -8.90 33.54
N PRO A 267 -1.81 -9.35 34.04
CA PRO A 267 -2.16 -9.20 35.45
C PRO A 267 -1.19 -9.97 36.35
N ASP A 268 -0.67 -11.10 35.87
CA ASP A 268 0.16 -12.05 36.63
C ASP A 268 1.67 -11.70 36.58
N ALA A 269 2.07 -10.67 35.81
CA ALA A 269 3.45 -10.22 35.78
C ALA A 269 3.98 -9.85 37.19
N PRO A 270 5.20 -10.29 37.55
CA PRO A 270 5.83 -9.92 38.82
C PRO A 270 6.14 -8.42 38.88
N SER A 271 6.18 -7.85 40.09
CA SER A 271 6.39 -6.42 40.32
C SER A 271 7.63 -5.90 39.59
N SER A 272 8.76 -6.61 39.62
CA SER A 272 10.00 -6.21 38.92
C SER A 272 9.85 -6.00 37.41
N ARG A 273 8.97 -6.76 36.73
CA ARG A 273 8.63 -6.50 35.30
C ARG A 273 7.71 -5.30 35.15
N LYS A 274 6.78 -5.09 36.08
CA LYS A 274 5.88 -3.92 36.10
C LYS A 274 6.69 -2.63 36.35
N ASP A 275 7.54 -2.59 37.37
CA ASP A 275 8.33 -1.41 37.77
C ASP A 275 9.30 -0.94 36.67
N SER A 276 9.70 -1.84 35.76
CA SER A 276 10.56 -1.56 34.61
C SER A 276 9.83 -1.35 33.28
N SER A 277 8.48 -1.49 33.23
CA SER A 277 7.70 -1.41 31.98
C SER A 277 6.50 -0.47 32.04
N ASP A 278 6.48 0.51 31.14
CA ASP A 278 5.37 1.43 30.91
C ASP A 278 4.20 0.80 30.12
N TRP A 279 4.33 -0.42 29.59
CA TRP A 279 3.25 -1.15 28.92
C TRP A 279 2.52 -2.13 29.84
N LEU A 280 3.04 -2.41 31.04
CA LEU A 280 2.41 -3.28 32.04
C LEU A 280 1.60 -2.52 33.10
N GLN A 281 1.45 -1.20 32.94
CA GLN A 281 0.75 -0.31 33.88
C GLN A 281 -0.79 -0.31 33.70
N GLY A 282 -1.30 -1.06 32.72
CA GLY A 282 -2.71 -1.14 32.38
C GLY A 282 -3.14 -0.24 31.21
N TYR A 283 -4.34 -0.49 30.71
CA TYR A 283 -4.92 0.20 29.55
C TYR A 283 -6.22 0.90 29.94
N CYS A 284 -6.50 2.04 29.31
CA CYS A 284 -7.68 2.87 29.59
C CYS A 284 -8.66 2.82 28.39
N TYR A 285 -9.34 3.91 28.04
CA TYR A 285 -10.05 4.00 26.76
C TYR A 285 -9.11 4.55 25.68
N GLN A 286 -8.56 3.64 24.86
CA GLN A 286 -7.65 3.96 23.76
C GLN A 286 -6.43 4.84 24.18
N MET A 287 -5.94 4.63 25.40
CA MET A 287 -4.76 5.26 26.00
C MET A 287 -4.06 4.28 26.94
N TRP A 288 -2.74 4.38 27.08
CA TRP A 288 -1.95 3.58 28.01
C TRP A 288 -1.79 4.31 29.35
N ARG A 289 -1.80 3.58 30.46
CA ARG A 289 -1.16 4.06 31.70
C ARG A 289 0.36 3.96 31.53
N GLY A 290 1.11 4.78 32.25
CA GLY A 290 2.55 4.61 32.43
C GLY A 290 2.92 4.71 33.92
N ARG A 291 4.22 4.60 34.20
CA ARG A 291 4.78 4.79 35.54
C ARG A 291 4.64 6.27 35.95
N HIS A 292 4.92 6.59 37.21
CA HIS A 292 4.90 7.97 37.73
C HIS A 292 3.53 8.68 37.51
N ASN A 293 2.43 7.97 37.76
CA ASN A 293 1.04 8.42 37.54
C ASN A 293 0.72 8.91 36.10
N SER A 294 1.57 8.62 35.13
CA SER A 294 1.38 9.08 33.75
C SER A 294 0.30 8.31 33.00
N PHE A 295 -0.18 8.91 31.92
CA PHE A 295 -0.91 8.22 30.85
C PHE A 295 -0.53 8.82 29.50
N ARG A 296 -0.68 8.05 28.43
CA ARG A 296 -0.19 8.45 27.10
C ARG A 296 -1.03 7.96 25.93
N GLY A 297 -1.07 8.78 24.89
CA GLY A 297 -1.22 8.32 23.51
C GLY A 297 0.12 7.76 23.02
N ASP A 298 0.09 6.62 22.33
CA ASP A 298 1.27 5.83 21.99
C ASP A 298 1.12 5.34 20.54
N GLY A 299 2.07 5.71 19.69
CA GLY A 299 2.11 5.45 18.25
C GLY A 299 3.38 4.71 17.87
N ALA A 300 3.24 3.73 16.97
CA ALA A 300 4.35 2.92 16.50
C ALA A 300 5.56 3.77 16.09
N PHE A 301 6.75 3.23 16.35
CA PHE A 301 8.04 3.87 16.11
C PHE A 301 8.38 5.07 17.00
N GLY A 302 7.59 5.36 18.06
CA GLY A 302 7.92 6.36 19.09
C GLY A 302 7.12 7.67 19.03
N GLN A 303 5.87 7.63 18.56
CA GLN A 303 5.00 8.82 18.54
C GLN A 303 4.27 8.93 19.88
N TYR A 304 4.56 9.95 20.68
CA TYR A 304 4.00 10.09 22.02
C TYR A 304 3.21 11.38 22.24
N ILE A 305 2.09 11.22 22.94
CA ILE A 305 1.46 12.28 23.74
C ILE A 305 1.53 11.80 25.19
N LEU A 306 2.57 12.18 25.93
CA LEU A 306 2.78 11.78 27.32
C LEU A 306 2.25 12.88 28.27
N LEU A 307 1.36 12.50 29.19
CA LEU A 307 0.77 13.40 30.17
C LEU A 307 1.30 13.06 31.57
N LEU A 308 1.73 14.09 32.30
CA LEU A 308 2.29 14.02 33.65
C LEU A 308 1.44 14.88 34.61
N PRO A 309 0.34 14.33 35.16
CA PRO A 309 -0.59 15.10 36.00
C PRO A 309 0.07 15.73 37.22
N ASP A 310 0.96 14.99 37.88
CA ASP A 310 1.62 15.39 39.12
C ASP A 310 2.66 16.52 38.91
N GLN A 311 3.08 16.75 37.65
CA GLN A 311 4.03 17.80 37.27
C GLN A 311 3.38 18.95 36.48
N ASP A 312 2.08 18.84 36.17
CA ASP A 312 1.30 19.71 35.29
C ASP A 312 2.01 19.95 33.94
N ALA A 313 2.39 18.84 33.30
CA ALA A 313 3.21 18.83 32.09
C ALA A 313 2.69 17.87 31.01
N VAL A 314 2.98 18.23 29.75
CA VAL A 314 2.75 17.39 28.56
C VAL A 314 4.07 17.30 27.78
N VAL A 315 4.46 16.11 27.37
CA VAL A 315 5.66 15.87 26.57
C VAL A 315 5.24 15.20 25.26
N ILE A 316 5.57 15.84 24.14
CA ILE A 316 5.38 15.31 22.80
C ILE A 316 6.74 14.88 22.25
N ILE A 317 6.78 13.66 21.71
CA ILE A 317 7.93 13.10 20.99
C ILE A 317 7.40 12.53 19.68
N THR A 318 8.14 12.74 18.59
CA THR A 318 8.04 11.93 17.37
C THR A 318 9.43 11.45 16.98
N SER A 319 9.54 10.23 16.48
CA SER A 319 10.83 9.54 16.22
C SER A 319 10.68 8.35 15.27
N GLU A 320 11.81 7.76 14.85
CA GLU A 320 11.90 6.41 14.27
C GLU A 320 12.67 5.51 15.25
N THR A 321 11.99 4.66 16.02
CA THR A 321 12.68 3.67 16.87
C THR A 321 11.88 2.42 17.19
N ALA A 322 12.57 1.28 17.28
CA ALA A 322 12.03 0.06 17.89
C ALA A 322 12.11 0.08 19.43
N ASN A 323 13.03 0.85 20.02
CA ASN A 323 13.24 0.90 21.47
C ASN A 323 12.36 1.96 22.16
N MET A 324 11.06 1.85 21.96
CA MET A 324 10.09 2.83 22.47
C MET A 324 10.12 3.01 24.00
N GLN A 325 10.51 1.97 24.75
CA GLN A 325 10.70 2.05 26.21
C GLN A 325 11.95 2.85 26.60
N GLY A 326 12.99 2.85 25.76
CA GLY A 326 14.20 3.63 25.96
C GLY A 326 13.92 5.14 25.95
N GLU A 327 13.07 5.61 25.05
CA GLU A 327 12.64 7.02 24.99
C GLU A 327 11.94 7.47 26.28
N LEU A 328 10.99 6.67 26.78
CA LEU A 328 10.32 6.95 28.05
C LEU A 328 11.32 6.95 29.21
N ASN A 329 12.30 6.04 29.23
CA ASN A 329 13.35 6.01 30.24
C ASN A 329 14.22 7.29 30.23
N LEU A 330 14.51 7.89 29.07
CA LEU A 330 15.19 9.18 29.00
C LEU A 330 14.35 10.30 29.67
N ILE A 331 13.04 10.30 29.47
CA ILE A 331 12.14 11.24 30.16
C ILE A 331 12.14 10.99 31.67
N TRP A 332 12.05 9.75 32.13
CA TRP A 332 12.07 9.41 33.56
C TRP A 332 13.40 9.73 34.24
N GLN A 333 14.53 9.55 33.56
CA GLN A 333 15.87 9.77 34.11
C GLN A 333 16.30 11.24 34.09
N TYR A 334 15.95 12.01 33.05
CA TYR A 334 16.49 13.36 32.84
C TYR A 334 15.45 14.48 32.98
N LEU A 335 14.21 14.28 32.53
CA LEU A 335 13.19 15.34 32.55
C LEU A 335 12.31 15.32 33.80
N LEU A 336 11.85 14.14 34.23
CA LEU A 336 11.00 13.99 35.42
C LEU A 336 11.63 14.63 36.68
N PRO A 337 12.91 14.39 37.04
CA PRO A 337 13.56 15.04 38.19
C PRO A 337 13.92 16.52 37.95
N ALA A 338 13.77 17.04 36.72
CA ALA A 338 14.02 18.45 36.42
C ALA A 338 12.83 19.36 36.76
N PHE A 339 11.63 18.79 36.94
CA PHE A 339 10.44 19.51 37.34
C PHE A 339 10.49 19.88 38.83
N ARG A 340 10.73 21.17 39.12
CA ARG A 340 10.79 21.71 40.49
C ARG A 340 9.53 22.49 40.82
N GLU A 341 9.23 22.65 42.11
CA GLU A 341 8.17 23.53 42.57
C GLU A 341 8.56 25.01 42.45
N GLY A 342 7.62 25.85 42.02
CA GLY A 342 7.83 27.29 41.89
C GLY A 342 8.75 27.70 40.74
N LYS A 343 9.05 29.00 40.66
CA LYS A 343 9.88 29.59 39.60
C LYS A 343 11.36 29.56 39.98
N LEU A 344 12.21 29.31 38.98
CA LEU A 344 13.67 29.40 39.15
C LEU A 344 14.17 30.82 38.82
N LYS A 345 15.40 31.13 39.26
CA LYS A 345 16.08 32.36 38.87
C LYS A 345 16.35 32.35 37.35
N PRO A 346 16.10 33.44 36.61
CA PRO A 346 16.35 33.48 35.17
C PRO A 346 17.80 33.16 34.78
N ALA A 347 17.99 32.15 33.94
CA ALA A 347 19.30 31.65 33.50
C ALA A 347 19.54 32.03 32.02
N LYS A 348 19.72 33.33 31.76
CA LYS A 348 19.70 33.89 30.39
C LYS A 348 20.74 33.27 29.46
N LYS A 349 21.94 32.95 29.96
CA LYS A 349 23.04 32.38 29.16
C LYS A 349 22.73 30.94 28.75
N GLU A 350 22.27 30.14 29.71
CA GLU A 350 21.90 28.74 29.57
C GLU A 350 20.68 28.60 28.64
N HIS A 351 19.68 29.47 28.81
CA HIS A 351 18.52 29.54 27.92
C HIS A 351 18.90 29.91 26.48
N GLN A 352 19.78 30.90 26.29
CA GLN A 352 20.30 31.25 24.96
C GLN A 352 21.11 30.10 24.32
N ALA A 353 21.86 29.33 25.11
CA ALA A 353 22.57 28.16 24.61
C ALA A 353 21.61 27.03 24.18
N LEU A 354 20.57 26.77 24.98
CA LEU A 354 19.50 25.82 24.63
C LEU A 354 18.78 26.23 23.34
N GLN A 355 18.36 27.48 23.21
CA GLN A 355 17.70 27.99 22.00
C GLN A 355 18.58 27.86 20.74
N LYS A 356 19.88 28.13 20.86
CA LYS A 356 20.84 27.88 19.76
C LYS A 356 20.91 26.40 19.39
N ARG A 357 20.96 25.49 20.36
CA ARG A 357 21.00 24.03 20.10
C ARG A 357 19.73 23.56 19.37
N LEU A 358 18.55 23.98 19.84
CA LEU A 358 17.25 23.60 19.27
C LEU A 358 17.13 24.00 17.78
N GLN A 359 17.78 25.08 17.35
CA GLN A 359 17.81 25.54 15.95
C GLN A 359 18.71 24.68 15.03
N HIS A 360 19.64 23.90 15.59
CA HIS A 360 20.65 23.13 14.84
C HIS A 360 20.42 21.61 14.93
N LEU A 361 19.28 21.15 15.46
CA LEU A 361 18.92 19.73 15.47
C LEU A 361 18.75 19.23 14.04
N SER A 362 19.38 18.10 13.70
CA SER A 362 19.27 17.42 12.41
C SER A 362 19.26 15.91 12.61
N VAL A 363 18.43 15.19 11.85
CA VAL A 363 18.56 13.75 11.69
C VAL A 363 19.96 13.50 11.12
N LYS A 364 20.72 12.61 11.76
CA LYS A 364 22.08 12.27 11.31
C LYS A 364 21.93 11.50 9.99
N ALA A 365 22.60 11.96 8.94
CA ALA A 365 22.82 11.12 7.77
C ALA A 365 23.78 9.99 8.19
N GLU A 366 23.31 8.75 8.17
CA GLU A 366 24.16 7.60 8.50
C GLU A 366 25.26 7.45 7.44
N GLY A 367 26.48 7.10 7.86
CA GLY A 367 27.53 6.60 6.96
C GLY A 367 28.89 7.32 6.93
N ILE A 368 29.02 8.54 7.48
CA ILE A 368 30.14 9.51 7.29
C ILE A 368 31.61 8.97 7.38
N THR A 369 31.84 7.73 7.85
CA THR A 369 33.15 7.06 7.91
C THR A 369 33.58 6.32 6.63
N GLY A 370 32.89 6.50 5.49
CA GLY A 370 33.17 5.76 4.26
C GLY A 370 34.26 6.36 3.35
N THR A 371 34.68 5.58 2.35
CA THR A 371 35.65 5.99 1.32
C THR A 371 34.96 6.62 0.11
N ASP A 372 35.56 7.65 -0.50
CA ASP A 372 35.08 8.22 -1.77
C ASP A 372 35.01 7.17 -2.91
N GLY A 373 33.79 6.86 -3.39
CA GLY A 373 33.55 5.96 -4.52
C GLY A 373 33.86 6.55 -5.91
N ASN A 374 34.77 7.52 -6.01
CA ASN A 374 34.95 8.43 -7.15
C ASN A 374 35.09 7.72 -8.52
N GLU A 375 35.78 6.58 -8.61
CA GLU A 375 35.92 5.84 -9.89
C GLU A 375 34.63 5.10 -10.29
N THR A 376 33.94 4.48 -9.33
CA THR A 376 32.64 3.85 -9.58
C THR A 376 31.59 4.92 -9.90
N GLU A 377 31.60 6.06 -9.21
CA GLU A 377 30.74 7.20 -9.48
C GLU A 377 30.88 7.69 -10.94
N LYS A 378 32.11 7.95 -11.42
CA LYS A 378 32.38 8.27 -12.83
C LYS A 378 31.86 7.20 -13.78
N ARG A 379 32.08 5.92 -13.46
CA ARG A 379 31.73 4.77 -14.30
C ARG A 379 30.22 4.54 -14.43
N ILE A 380 29.44 4.87 -13.40
CA ILE A 380 27.99 4.67 -13.38
C ILE A 380 27.17 5.95 -13.62
N ASN A 381 27.80 7.13 -13.66
CA ASN A 381 27.11 8.39 -13.91
C ASN A 381 26.38 8.39 -15.27
N GLY A 382 25.06 8.59 -15.24
CA GLY A 382 24.21 8.58 -16.43
C GLY A 382 23.80 7.18 -16.90
N LYS A 383 24.26 6.09 -16.26
CA LYS A 383 23.82 4.73 -16.58
C LYS A 383 22.41 4.46 -16.05
N GLN A 384 21.72 3.58 -16.76
CA GLN A 384 20.44 3.00 -16.39
C GLN A 384 20.63 1.50 -16.20
N PHE A 385 20.10 0.98 -15.09
CA PHE A 385 20.17 -0.43 -14.72
C PHE A 385 18.76 -0.99 -14.71
N GLY A 386 18.50 -2.00 -15.53
CA GLY A 386 17.21 -2.67 -15.62
C GLY A 386 17.12 -3.79 -14.60
N ILE A 387 15.96 -3.90 -13.94
CA ILE A 387 15.76 -4.87 -12.85
C ILE A 387 15.38 -6.24 -13.43
N ILE A 388 16.10 -7.29 -13.05
CA ILE A 388 15.76 -8.69 -13.35
C ILE A 388 14.83 -9.20 -12.24
N SER A 389 13.59 -8.71 -12.25
CA SER A 389 12.58 -9.06 -11.24
C SER A 389 11.63 -10.17 -11.70
N ALA A 390 10.99 -10.84 -10.74
CA ALA A 390 9.71 -11.53 -10.97
C ALA A 390 8.52 -10.57 -10.81
N GLN A 391 8.62 -9.62 -9.88
CA GLN A 391 7.56 -8.67 -9.57
C GLN A 391 7.50 -7.55 -10.62
N ARG A 392 6.34 -7.39 -11.25
CA ARG A 392 6.07 -6.33 -12.22
C ARG A 392 5.84 -4.99 -11.52
N GLY A 393 6.34 -3.91 -12.13
CA GLY A 393 6.11 -2.53 -11.65
C GLY A 393 7.34 -1.83 -11.09
N PHE A 394 8.54 -2.42 -11.15
CA PHE A 394 9.80 -1.69 -11.00
C PHE A 394 10.81 -2.20 -12.04
N ASP A 395 11.04 -1.37 -13.06
CA ASP A 395 11.60 -1.80 -14.34
C ASP A 395 13.08 -1.42 -14.44
N SER A 396 13.45 -0.24 -13.93
CA SER A 396 14.84 0.21 -13.93
C SER A 396 15.12 1.35 -12.94
N ILE A 397 16.40 1.54 -12.64
CA ILE A 397 16.95 2.67 -11.91
C ILE A 397 17.97 3.41 -12.79
N SER A 398 17.88 4.73 -12.93
CA SER A 398 18.94 5.54 -13.54
C SER A 398 19.60 6.42 -12.49
N ILE A 399 20.93 6.46 -12.45
CA ILE A 399 21.70 7.22 -11.46
C ILE A 399 22.50 8.30 -12.19
N SER A 400 22.54 9.53 -11.69
CA SER A 400 23.26 10.65 -12.33
C SER A 400 23.81 11.62 -11.29
N PHE A 401 25.12 11.88 -11.32
CA PHE A 401 25.83 12.72 -10.36
C PHE A 401 26.19 14.07 -10.96
N SER A 402 26.05 15.14 -10.17
CA SER A 402 26.39 16.51 -10.53
C SER A 402 26.82 17.30 -9.28
N GLY A 403 28.13 17.45 -9.10
CA GLY A 403 28.69 17.98 -7.84
C GLY A 403 28.28 17.12 -6.64
N ASN A 404 27.89 17.75 -5.53
CA ASN A 404 27.44 17.04 -4.32
C ASN A 404 25.97 16.55 -4.40
N ARG A 405 25.43 16.33 -5.61
CA ARG A 405 24.05 15.88 -5.82
C ARG A 405 23.99 14.65 -6.71
N CYS A 406 23.17 13.70 -6.31
CA CYS A 406 22.77 12.54 -7.11
C CYS A 406 21.28 12.66 -7.45
N LEU A 407 20.93 12.54 -8.73
CA LEU A 407 19.57 12.38 -9.21
C LEU A 407 19.37 10.92 -9.58
N VAL A 408 18.49 10.25 -8.85
CA VAL A 408 18.05 8.89 -9.18
C VAL A 408 16.65 8.97 -9.78
N ARG A 409 16.39 8.17 -10.81
CA ARG A 409 15.04 7.95 -11.33
C ARG A 409 14.67 6.49 -11.13
N PHE A 410 13.60 6.25 -10.38
CA PHE A 410 12.98 4.95 -10.24
C PHE A 410 11.91 4.83 -11.32
N CYS A 411 12.14 3.97 -12.30
CA CYS A 411 11.25 3.75 -13.43
C CYS A 411 10.37 2.53 -13.17
N THR A 412 9.07 2.70 -13.34
CA THR A 412 8.05 1.65 -13.32
C THR A 412 7.47 1.51 -14.73
N ASP A 413 6.64 0.50 -14.93
CA ASP A 413 5.94 0.21 -16.20
C ASP A 413 5.00 1.33 -16.68
N SER A 414 4.75 2.34 -15.84
CA SER A 414 3.73 3.36 -15.99
C SER A 414 4.19 4.77 -15.62
N ALA A 415 5.24 4.93 -14.81
CA ALA A 415 5.72 6.23 -14.34
C ALA A 415 7.24 6.27 -14.05
N VAL A 416 7.82 7.46 -14.14
CA VAL A 416 9.20 7.74 -13.71
C VAL A 416 9.15 8.60 -12.45
N HIS A 417 9.82 8.15 -11.40
CA HIS A 417 9.85 8.83 -10.10
C HIS A 417 11.27 9.37 -9.82
N PRO A 418 11.54 10.66 -10.07
CA PRO A 418 12.83 11.27 -9.73
C PRO A 418 12.94 11.49 -8.21
N VAL A 419 14.14 11.29 -7.67
CA VAL A 419 14.52 11.65 -6.30
C VAL A 419 15.93 12.27 -6.34
N ILE A 420 16.11 13.38 -5.62
CA ILE A 420 17.39 14.08 -5.49
C ILE A 420 17.98 13.75 -4.11
N PHE A 421 19.26 13.46 -4.08
CA PHE A 421 20.03 13.12 -2.89
C PHE A 421 21.25 14.05 -2.77
N GLY A 422 21.52 14.56 -1.57
CA GLY A 422 22.76 15.29 -1.28
C GLY A 422 23.86 14.34 -0.80
N LYS A 423 25.12 14.61 -1.18
CA LYS A 423 26.26 13.90 -0.61
C LYS A 423 26.36 14.26 0.87
N ASP A 424 26.29 13.26 1.75
CA ASP A 424 26.38 13.41 3.22
C ASP A 424 25.38 14.42 3.83
N SER A 425 24.31 14.77 3.10
CA SER A 425 23.41 15.86 3.45
C SER A 425 22.00 15.65 2.88
N TRP A 426 20.98 16.07 3.63
CA TRP A 426 19.58 15.91 3.27
C TRP A 426 19.12 16.96 2.25
N GLU A 427 18.95 16.56 1.00
CA GLU A 427 18.32 17.38 -0.05
C GLU A 427 16.79 17.19 -0.03
N LYS A 428 16.04 18.27 0.19
CA LYS A 428 14.57 18.23 0.21
C LYS A 428 14.01 18.13 -1.20
N GLY A 429 13.01 17.27 -1.38
CA GLY A 429 12.27 17.10 -2.62
C GLY A 429 10.89 16.49 -2.37
N ALA A 430 10.33 15.91 -3.43
CA ALA A 430 9.10 15.14 -3.36
C ALA A 430 9.13 14.00 -4.38
N THR A 431 8.39 12.93 -4.14
CA THR A 431 8.33 11.76 -5.02
C THR A 431 6.90 11.34 -5.32
N THR A 432 6.68 10.82 -6.52
CA THR A 432 5.41 10.18 -6.90
C THR A 432 5.37 8.68 -6.60
N ARG A 433 6.42 8.12 -5.96
CA ARG A 433 6.39 6.77 -5.37
C ARG A 433 5.34 6.72 -4.26
N ARG A 434 4.85 5.51 -3.96
CA ARG A 434 3.94 5.29 -2.82
C ARG A 434 4.70 5.57 -1.52
N GLY A 435 4.06 6.30 -0.61
CA GLY A 435 4.61 6.55 0.71
C GLY A 435 4.54 5.33 1.64
N PRO A 436 5.18 5.41 2.82
CA PRO A 436 5.12 4.40 3.86
C PRO A 436 3.75 4.39 4.56
N TYR A 437 3.03 3.28 4.45
CA TYR A 437 1.71 3.07 5.08
C TYR A 437 1.76 1.88 6.05
N LEU A 438 0.95 1.89 7.11
CA LEU A 438 0.89 0.77 8.08
C LEU A 438 0.44 -0.56 7.43
N VAL A 439 -0.37 -0.48 6.37
CA VAL A 439 -1.09 -1.61 5.78
C VAL A 439 -0.97 -1.58 4.26
N GLU A 440 0.21 -1.94 3.72
CA GLU A 440 0.49 -1.93 2.28
C GLU A 440 -0.52 -2.77 1.46
N HIS A 441 -0.97 -3.89 2.02
CA HIS A 441 -1.98 -4.80 1.46
C HIS A 441 -3.40 -4.20 1.39
N ALA A 442 -3.66 -3.08 2.07
CA ALA A 442 -4.95 -2.40 1.99
C ALA A 442 -5.16 -1.87 0.56
N ARG A 443 -6.01 -2.56 -0.20
CA ARG A 443 -6.23 -2.33 -1.64
C ARG A 443 -6.52 -0.86 -1.98
N ASN A 444 -7.34 -0.23 -1.14
CA ASN A 444 -8.00 1.05 -1.42
C ASN A 444 -7.60 2.19 -0.45
N ASN A 445 -6.85 1.91 0.61
CA ASN A 445 -6.49 2.87 1.68
C ASN A 445 -5.29 3.78 1.30
N ARG A 446 -5.26 4.28 0.07
CA ARG A 446 -4.07 4.94 -0.53
C ARG A 446 -4.32 6.43 -0.78
N ALA A 447 -5.13 7.05 0.08
CA ALA A 447 -5.66 8.41 -0.08
C ALA A 447 -4.64 9.53 0.19
N ALA A 448 -3.43 9.25 0.69
CA ALA A 448 -2.34 10.22 0.63
C ALA A 448 -1.80 10.25 -0.82
N TYR A 449 -2.45 11.06 -1.65
CA TYR A 449 -2.10 11.21 -3.05
C TYR A 449 -0.69 11.80 -3.19
N PRO A 450 0.20 11.18 -3.98
CA PRO A 450 1.48 11.78 -4.31
C PRO A 450 1.32 13.17 -4.97
N PRO A 451 2.31 14.07 -4.85
CA PRO A 451 3.69 13.78 -4.45
C PRO A 451 3.92 13.78 -2.93
N MET A 452 4.54 12.71 -2.42
CA MET A 452 4.99 12.60 -1.04
C MET A 452 6.23 13.47 -0.81
N ARG A 453 6.28 14.22 0.30
CA ARG A 453 7.48 14.98 0.69
C ARG A 453 8.57 14.04 1.21
N ILE A 454 9.80 14.21 0.69
CA ILE A 454 10.95 13.38 1.03
C ILE A 454 12.23 14.21 1.12
N ALA A 455 13.21 13.74 1.88
CA ALA A 455 14.59 14.20 1.76
C ALA A 455 15.50 13.04 1.39
N GLY A 456 16.41 13.25 0.43
CA GLY A 456 17.40 12.26 0.01
C GLY A 456 18.79 12.62 0.52
N ASN A 457 19.52 11.63 1.06
CA ASN A 457 20.98 11.69 1.20
C ASN A 457 21.61 10.46 0.53
N TYR A 458 22.78 10.63 -0.07
CA TYR A 458 23.60 9.50 -0.51
C TYR A 458 24.96 9.51 0.17
N HIS A 459 25.53 8.32 0.32
CA HIS A 459 26.89 8.13 0.82
C HIS A 459 27.52 6.83 0.29
N TRP A 460 28.84 6.82 0.13
CA TRP A 460 29.62 5.66 -0.30
C TRP A 460 30.16 4.88 0.92
N GLN A 461 29.55 3.75 1.27
CA GLN A 461 30.08 2.87 2.32
C GLN A 461 31.44 2.26 1.95
N SER A 462 31.66 2.01 0.65
CA SER A 462 32.91 1.50 0.09
C SER A 462 33.07 1.97 -1.35
N ALA A 463 34.22 1.71 -1.98
CA ALA A 463 34.45 2.01 -3.40
C ALA A 463 33.40 1.41 -4.38
N ASN A 464 32.64 0.39 -3.96
CA ASN A 464 31.62 -0.29 -4.78
C ASN A 464 30.23 -0.38 -4.09
N THR A 465 30.03 0.29 -2.95
CA THR A 465 28.76 0.27 -2.20
C THR A 465 28.25 1.69 -1.95
N LEU A 466 27.10 2.02 -2.54
CA LEU A 466 26.42 3.32 -2.42
C LEU A 466 25.09 3.14 -1.69
N ASP A 467 24.90 3.83 -0.57
CA ASP A 467 23.61 3.90 0.12
C ASP A 467 22.85 5.14 -0.38
N LEU A 468 21.58 4.95 -0.77
CA LEU A 468 20.63 5.98 -1.14
C LEU A 468 19.50 6.00 -0.09
N ASN A 469 19.55 6.95 0.85
CA ASN A 469 18.55 7.07 1.92
C ASN A 469 17.46 8.06 1.54
N ILE A 470 16.20 7.65 1.69
CA ILE A 470 15.00 8.45 1.45
C ILE A 470 14.22 8.55 2.77
N LEU A 471 14.18 9.76 3.35
CA LEU A 471 13.41 10.05 4.55
C LEU A 471 12.06 10.67 4.18
N TYR A 472 10.96 9.98 4.47
CA TYR A 472 9.60 10.45 4.20
C TYR A 472 9.12 11.36 5.33
N TYR A 473 9.60 12.60 5.38
CA TYR A 473 9.54 13.49 6.57
C TYR A 473 8.15 14.04 6.97
N GLU A 474 7.05 13.47 6.46
CA GLU A 474 5.69 13.60 7.01
C GLU A 474 5.22 12.30 7.71
N SER A 475 6.16 11.38 7.91
CA SER A 475 6.04 10.09 8.59
C SER A 475 7.35 9.82 9.35
N PRO A 476 7.43 8.80 10.23
CA PRO A 476 8.68 8.44 10.85
C PRO A 476 9.58 7.55 9.99
N HIS A 477 9.28 7.32 8.71
CA HIS A 477 9.91 6.23 7.96
C HIS A 477 11.03 6.67 7.03
N THR A 478 12.16 5.96 7.15
CA THR A 478 13.27 5.94 6.21
C THR A 478 13.21 4.70 5.31
N GLU A 479 13.73 4.81 4.09
CA GLU A 479 13.98 3.73 3.14
C GLU A 479 15.43 3.86 2.66
N THR A 480 16.22 2.79 2.73
CA THR A 480 17.60 2.77 2.25
C THR A 480 17.72 1.81 1.08
N ILE A 481 18.12 2.33 -0.07
CA ILE A 481 18.39 1.54 -1.27
C ILE A 481 19.92 1.42 -1.39
N ARG A 482 20.45 0.28 -0.94
CA ARG A 482 21.88 -0.02 -1.01
C ARG A 482 22.23 -0.60 -2.37
N CYS A 483 23.18 0.02 -3.05
CA CYS A 483 23.63 -0.34 -4.39
C CYS A 483 25.03 -0.97 -4.32
N HIS A 484 25.13 -2.27 -4.58
CA HIS A 484 26.40 -3.00 -4.71
C HIS A 484 26.77 -3.17 -6.18
N PHE A 485 27.85 -2.55 -6.62
CA PHE A 485 28.31 -2.60 -8.01
C PHE A 485 29.34 -3.72 -8.22
N GLN A 486 29.10 -4.60 -9.19
CA GLN A 486 30.01 -5.68 -9.60
C GLN A 486 30.36 -5.51 -11.07
N GLY A 487 31.37 -4.67 -11.34
CA GLY A 487 31.50 -4.10 -12.68
C GLY A 487 30.22 -3.34 -13.03
N ASP A 488 29.69 -3.55 -14.23
CA ASP A 488 28.47 -2.89 -14.72
C ASP A 488 27.16 -3.58 -14.29
N ASP A 489 27.24 -4.70 -13.55
CA ASP A 489 26.09 -5.31 -12.87
C ASP A 489 25.89 -4.65 -11.48
N LEU A 490 24.64 -4.68 -10.98
CA LEU A 490 24.21 -3.99 -9.77
C LEU A 490 23.30 -4.90 -8.95
N VAL A 491 23.59 -5.09 -7.66
CA VAL A 491 22.63 -5.67 -6.72
C VAL A 491 22.08 -4.55 -5.84
N LEU A 492 20.75 -4.42 -5.79
CA LEU A 492 20.05 -3.50 -4.90
C LEU A 492 19.54 -4.26 -3.67
N GLU A 493 19.82 -3.74 -2.48
CA GLU A 493 19.10 -4.11 -1.26
C GLU A 493 18.13 -2.97 -0.91
N ASP A 494 16.82 -3.22 -0.99
CA ASP A 494 15.78 -2.30 -0.49
C ASP A 494 15.50 -2.63 0.99
N ILE A 495 15.97 -1.73 1.86
CA ILE A 495 15.90 -1.83 3.33
C ILE A 495 14.81 -0.87 3.81
N SER A 496 13.65 -1.42 4.18
CA SER A 496 12.54 -0.65 4.72
C SER A 496 12.68 -0.46 6.23
N SER A 497 12.36 0.73 6.76
CA SER A 497 12.25 0.95 8.20
C SER A 497 11.16 0.12 8.90
N PHE A 498 10.20 -0.45 8.16
CA PHE A 498 9.25 -1.44 8.70
C PHE A 498 9.87 -2.82 8.96
N ASP A 499 10.86 -3.22 8.16
CA ASP A 499 11.57 -4.50 8.29
C ASP A 499 13.02 -4.34 7.83
N LYS A 500 13.88 -3.92 8.77
CA LYS A 500 15.33 -3.81 8.56
C LYS A 500 16.05 -5.17 8.61
N GLN A 501 15.35 -6.27 8.91
CA GLN A 501 15.94 -7.61 9.05
C GLN A 501 15.83 -8.45 7.78
N HIS A 502 14.81 -8.20 6.94
CA HIS A 502 14.57 -8.93 5.68
C HIS A 502 14.59 -7.97 4.47
N PRO A 503 15.76 -7.44 4.08
CA PRO A 503 15.86 -6.55 2.92
C PRO A 503 15.44 -7.26 1.62
N LYS A 504 14.78 -6.51 0.74
CA LYS A 504 14.37 -7.01 -0.57
C LYS A 504 15.53 -6.88 -1.55
N ASN A 505 16.15 -8.01 -1.89
CA ASN A 505 17.27 -8.05 -2.83
C ASN A 505 16.77 -8.12 -4.28
N LEU A 506 17.25 -7.22 -5.13
CA LEU A 506 16.93 -7.14 -6.55
C LEU A 506 18.23 -7.13 -7.37
N THR A 507 18.35 -8.04 -8.34
CA THR A 507 19.43 -7.99 -9.32
C THR A 507 19.07 -7.01 -10.42
N ALA A 508 20.01 -6.13 -10.77
CA ALA A 508 19.91 -5.17 -11.84
C ALA A 508 21.19 -5.18 -12.70
N ILE A 509 21.06 -4.73 -13.93
CA ILE A 509 22.10 -4.84 -14.96
C ILE A 509 22.11 -3.60 -15.84
N ALA A 510 23.27 -3.08 -16.21
CA ALA A 510 23.34 -1.97 -17.16
C ALA A 510 22.63 -2.32 -18.47
N ILE A 511 21.70 -1.47 -18.92
CA ILE A 511 20.93 -1.70 -20.15
C ILE A 511 21.51 -0.93 -21.34
N THR A 512 21.41 -1.50 -22.54
CA THR A 512 21.61 -0.74 -23.77
C THR A 512 20.46 0.24 -23.95
N ARG A 513 20.71 1.54 -23.71
CA ARG A 513 19.69 2.58 -23.87
C ARG A 513 19.36 2.80 -25.34
N ARG A 514 18.17 2.39 -25.75
CA ARG A 514 17.60 2.64 -27.09
C ARG A 514 16.66 3.84 -27.08
N THR A 515 16.61 4.58 -28.19
CA THR A 515 15.67 5.71 -28.35
C THR A 515 14.27 5.26 -28.75
N ASN A 516 14.17 4.17 -29.52
CA ASN A 516 12.91 3.56 -29.95
C ASN A 516 13.01 2.03 -29.82
N PRO A 517 12.94 1.48 -28.59
CA PRO A 517 13.22 0.07 -28.36
C PRO A 517 12.30 -0.86 -29.18
N PRO A 518 12.79 -2.04 -29.62
CA PRO A 518 11.92 -3.10 -30.11
C PRO A 518 10.88 -3.43 -29.05
N ARG A 519 9.63 -3.58 -29.49
CA ARG A 519 8.50 -3.96 -28.64
C ARG A 519 8.21 -5.44 -28.80
N LEU A 520 7.99 -6.15 -27.70
CA LEU A 520 7.63 -7.56 -27.71
C LEU A 520 6.36 -7.79 -26.89
N ILE A 521 5.33 -8.32 -27.57
CA ILE A 521 4.16 -8.91 -26.94
C ILE A 521 4.43 -10.39 -26.81
N ILE A 522 4.38 -10.90 -25.59
CA ILE A 522 4.42 -12.34 -25.27
C ILE A 522 3.01 -12.72 -24.82
N ARG A 523 2.39 -13.66 -25.53
CA ARG A 523 0.98 -14.04 -25.37
C ARG A 523 0.87 -15.51 -25.03
N GLY A 524 0.22 -15.81 -23.91
CA GLY A 524 -0.19 -17.17 -23.56
C GLY A 524 -1.64 -17.42 -23.96
N ASP A 525 -1.86 -18.46 -24.76
CA ASP A 525 -3.19 -18.83 -25.27
C ASP A 525 -3.88 -19.88 -24.37
N ASP A 526 -5.17 -20.13 -24.67
CA ASP A 526 -6.05 -21.16 -24.08
C ASP A 526 -6.49 -21.01 -22.60
N MET A 527 -6.37 -19.86 -21.92
CA MET A 527 -6.82 -19.78 -20.51
C MET A 527 -8.28 -20.22 -20.36
N GLY A 528 -8.55 -21.08 -19.36
CA GLY A 528 -9.87 -21.68 -19.12
C GLY A 528 -10.04 -23.11 -19.64
N TYR A 529 -9.11 -23.68 -20.42
CA TYR A 529 -9.25 -25.08 -20.87
C TYR A 529 -9.01 -26.13 -19.78
N SER A 530 -8.06 -25.88 -18.87
CA SER A 530 -7.65 -26.78 -17.78
C SER A 530 -7.19 -25.97 -16.55
N HIS A 531 -7.17 -26.60 -15.38
CA HIS A 531 -6.59 -26.01 -14.17
C HIS A 531 -5.09 -25.75 -14.33
N SER A 532 -4.39 -26.71 -14.92
CA SER A 532 -2.94 -26.69 -15.16
C SER A 532 -2.53 -25.59 -16.13
N GLY A 533 -3.32 -25.34 -17.18
CA GLY A 533 -3.17 -24.19 -18.05
C GLY A 533 -3.36 -22.86 -17.31
N ASN A 534 -4.44 -22.73 -16.52
CA ASN A 534 -4.70 -21.54 -15.72
C ASN A 534 -3.54 -21.22 -14.77
N LEU A 535 -3.03 -22.21 -14.05
CA LEU A 535 -1.89 -22.04 -13.13
C LEU A 535 -0.60 -21.68 -13.87
N ALA A 536 -0.34 -22.30 -15.03
CA ALA A 536 0.85 -22.03 -15.84
C ALA A 536 0.87 -20.58 -16.35
N LEU A 537 -0.22 -20.11 -16.97
CA LEU A 537 -0.38 -18.75 -17.47
C LEU A 537 -0.24 -17.71 -16.34
N MET A 538 -0.86 -17.97 -15.19
CA MET A 538 -0.72 -17.11 -14.02
C MET A 538 0.73 -17.08 -13.49
N GLN A 539 1.43 -18.22 -13.46
CA GLN A 539 2.85 -18.29 -13.11
C GLN A 539 3.73 -17.55 -14.12
N CYS A 540 3.46 -17.67 -15.41
CA CYS A 540 4.19 -17.02 -16.49
C CYS A 540 3.96 -15.50 -16.54
N TYR A 541 2.78 -15.03 -16.14
CA TYR A 541 2.56 -13.61 -15.85
C TYR A 541 3.27 -13.18 -14.56
N GLU A 542 2.98 -13.79 -13.42
CA GLU A 542 3.44 -13.35 -12.09
C GLU A 542 4.96 -13.51 -11.86
N LYS A 543 5.59 -14.48 -12.53
CA LYS A 543 7.00 -14.83 -12.35
C LYS A 543 7.78 -14.88 -13.66
N GLY A 544 7.16 -14.66 -14.81
CA GLY A 544 7.78 -14.75 -16.13
C GLY A 544 7.70 -13.45 -16.92
N VAL A 545 7.74 -13.57 -18.26
CA VAL A 545 7.81 -12.45 -19.22
C VAL A 545 6.49 -12.20 -19.98
N GLU A 546 5.44 -12.97 -19.71
CA GLU A 546 4.18 -12.95 -20.45
C GLU A 546 3.39 -11.63 -20.32
N THR A 547 2.96 -11.00 -21.41
CA THR A 547 2.31 -9.68 -21.36
C THR A 547 0.79 -9.71 -21.54
N SER A 548 0.26 -10.70 -22.27
CA SER A 548 -1.18 -10.89 -22.53
C SER A 548 -1.57 -12.34 -22.27
N ILE A 549 -2.77 -12.54 -21.74
CA ILE A 549 -3.40 -13.86 -21.60
C ILE A 549 -4.70 -13.88 -22.42
N GLU A 550 -4.86 -14.89 -23.28
CA GLU A 550 -6.08 -15.09 -24.06
C GLU A 550 -6.99 -16.12 -23.36
N VAL A 551 -8.23 -15.73 -23.04
CA VAL A 551 -9.18 -16.60 -22.33
C VAL A 551 -10.24 -17.17 -23.27
N ILE A 552 -10.40 -18.49 -23.26
CA ILE A 552 -11.51 -19.18 -23.93
C ILE A 552 -12.75 -19.09 -23.02
N ALA A 553 -13.84 -18.54 -23.52
CA ALA A 553 -15.06 -18.32 -22.73
C ALA A 553 -15.92 -19.58 -22.55
N ALA A 554 -15.92 -20.46 -23.55
CA ALA A 554 -16.76 -21.66 -23.60
C ALA A 554 -16.19 -22.87 -22.85
N SER A 555 -14.94 -22.79 -22.39
CA SER A 555 -14.17 -23.92 -21.86
C SER A 555 -14.44 -24.20 -20.37
N PRO A 556 -14.19 -25.43 -19.88
CA PRO A 556 -14.72 -25.89 -18.59
C PRO A 556 -14.19 -25.14 -17.36
N TRP A 557 -12.97 -24.62 -17.43
CA TRP A 557 -12.29 -23.91 -16.33
C TRP A 557 -12.37 -22.38 -16.45
N PHE A 558 -13.17 -21.83 -17.37
CA PHE A 558 -13.42 -20.38 -17.46
C PHE A 558 -13.82 -19.72 -16.12
N PRO A 559 -14.67 -20.31 -15.26
CA PRO A 559 -15.02 -19.71 -13.96
C PRO A 559 -13.84 -19.60 -12.97
N GLU A 560 -12.80 -20.42 -13.13
CA GLU A 560 -11.55 -20.25 -12.39
C GLU A 560 -10.70 -19.15 -13.01
N ALA A 561 -10.46 -19.20 -14.32
CA ALA A 561 -9.70 -18.20 -15.07
C ALA A 561 -10.22 -16.78 -14.77
N ALA A 562 -11.54 -16.56 -14.83
CA ALA A 562 -12.14 -15.27 -14.53
C ALA A 562 -11.88 -14.77 -13.08
N ARG A 563 -11.81 -15.66 -12.09
CA ARG A 563 -11.44 -15.31 -10.70
C ARG A 563 -9.96 -14.94 -10.59
N MET A 564 -9.07 -15.70 -11.23
CA MET A 564 -7.64 -15.41 -11.27
C MET A 564 -7.34 -14.08 -11.97
N LEU A 565 -7.92 -13.85 -13.15
CA LEU A 565 -7.80 -12.60 -13.92
C LEU A 565 -8.42 -11.39 -13.20
N SER A 566 -9.42 -11.59 -12.34
CA SER A 566 -9.97 -10.54 -11.48
C SER A 566 -9.02 -10.16 -10.32
N ALA A 567 -8.21 -11.10 -9.84
CA ALA A 567 -7.18 -10.84 -8.83
C ALA A 567 -5.95 -10.09 -9.39
N GLN A 568 -5.70 -10.18 -10.70
CA GLN A 568 -4.61 -9.49 -11.39
C GLN A 568 -5.13 -8.36 -12.32
N PRO A 569 -5.45 -7.16 -11.80
CA PRO A 569 -6.02 -6.09 -12.63
C PRO A 569 -5.08 -5.55 -13.73
N ASN A 570 -3.79 -5.88 -13.66
CA ASN A 570 -2.73 -5.33 -14.53
C ASN A 570 -2.29 -6.26 -15.68
N VAL A 571 -2.82 -7.49 -15.80
CA VAL A 571 -2.53 -8.35 -16.97
C VAL A 571 -3.38 -7.93 -18.15
N GLU A 572 -2.85 -7.89 -19.38
CA GLU A 572 -3.69 -7.67 -20.54
C GLU A 572 -4.51 -8.94 -20.85
N VAL A 573 -5.78 -8.80 -21.20
CA VAL A 573 -6.69 -9.94 -21.40
C VAL A 573 -7.42 -9.81 -22.72
N GLY A 574 -7.19 -10.79 -23.60
CA GLY A 574 -7.94 -10.99 -24.83
C GLY A 574 -8.98 -12.09 -24.68
N LEU A 575 -10.04 -12.03 -25.48
CA LEU A 575 -10.96 -13.15 -25.67
C LEU A 575 -10.43 -14.04 -26.80
N HIS A 576 -10.14 -15.30 -26.48
CA HIS A 576 -9.75 -16.32 -27.43
C HIS A 576 -11.00 -17.01 -27.99
N PHE A 577 -11.42 -16.65 -29.21
CA PHE A 577 -12.64 -17.20 -29.79
C PHE A 577 -12.48 -18.68 -30.13
N ALA A 578 -13.24 -19.55 -29.47
CA ALA A 578 -13.27 -20.98 -29.73
C ALA A 578 -14.59 -21.40 -30.37
N ILE A 579 -14.51 -22.07 -31.52
CA ILE A 579 -15.65 -22.78 -32.17
C ILE A 579 -15.27 -24.24 -32.49
N THR A 580 -14.28 -24.75 -31.75
CA THR A 580 -13.74 -26.11 -31.78
C THR A 580 -13.57 -26.63 -30.36
N SER A 581 -13.42 -27.94 -30.21
CA SER A 581 -12.99 -28.59 -28.96
C SER A 581 -12.12 -29.81 -29.28
N GLU A 582 -10.83 -29.55 -29.39
CA GLU A 582 -9.79 -30.35 -30.05
C GLU A 582 -9.36 -31.60 -29.27
N TRP A 583 -9.29 -31.53 -27.94
CA TRP A 583 -8.78 -32.62 -27.08
C TRP A 583 -9.74 -33.81 -27.04
N ASP A 584 -9.23 -35.04 -27.16
CA ASP A 584 -10.06 -36.26 -27.22
C ASP A 584 -10.81 -36.51 -25.90
N ASN A 585 -10.19 -36.15 -24.78
CA ASN A 585 -10.64 -36.44 -23.41
C ASN A 585 -11.17 -35.21 -22.65
N VAL A 586 -11.06 -34.00 -23.20
CA VAL A 586 -11.61 -32.76 -22.64
C VAL A 586 -12.44 -32.05 -23.69
N LYS A 587 -13.77 -32.12 -23.55
CA LYS A 587 -14.72 -31.51 -24.48
C LYS A 587 -15.52 -30.38 -23.85
N TRP A 588 -15.80 -29.33 -24.63
CA TRP A 588 -16.74 -28.27 -24.29
C TRP A 588 -17.78 -28.03 -25.39
N ARG A 589 -18.90 -27.43 -24.98
CA ARG A 589 -20.06 -27.16 -25.84
C ARG A 589 -20.13 -25.68 -26.21
N PRO A 590 -20.85 -25.30 -27.28
CA PRO A 590 -21.18 -23.90 -27.53
C PRO A 590 -21.96 -23.29 -26.35
N LEU A 591 -21.78 -21.98 -26.12
CA LEU A 591 -22.59 -21.21 -25.18
C LEU A 591 -24.02 -21.00 -25.68
N THR A 592 -24.23 -21.12 -26.99
CA THR A 592 -25.51 -21.00 -27.68
C THR A 592 -26.03 -22.36 -28.18
N THR A 593 -27.11 -22.36 -28.95
CA THR A 593 -27.57 -23.58 -29.62
C THR A 593 -26.66 -24.03 -30.78
N ALA A 594 -25.90 -23.12 -31.39
CA ALA A 594 -24.99 -23.27 -32.54
C ALA A 594 -25.00 -24.65 -33.23
N ALA A 595 -26.14 -25.01 -33.83
CA ALA A 595 -26.41 -26.40 -34.21
C ALA A 595 -25.52 -26.90 -35.36
N SER A 596 -24.95 -25.97 -36.14
CA SER A 596 -24.06 -26.28 -37.26
C SER A 596 -22.55 -26.23 -36.92
N LEU A 597 -22.19 -26.02 -35.66
CA LEU A 597 -20.80 -25.98 -35.17
C LEU A 597 -20.44 -27.17 -34.25
N ARG A 598 -21.38 -28.11 -34.05
CA ARG A 598 -21.30 -29.16 -33.05
C ARG A 598 -21.61 -30.55 -33.61
N ASP A 599 -21.07 -31.57 -32.95
CA ASP A 599 -21.35 -32.98 -33.22
C ASP A 599 -22.71 -33.44 -32.67
N GLU A 600 -23.00 -34.74 -32.83
CA GLU A 600 -24.25 -35.39 -32.39
C GLU A 600 -24.40 -35.39 -30.85
N ASP A 601 -23.30 -35.40 -30.10
CA ASP A 601 -23.26 -35.30 -28.63
C ASP A 601 -23.33 -33.85 -28.12
N GLY A 602 -23.32 -32.88 -29.05
CA GLY A 602 -23.48 -31.45 -28.82
C GLY A 602 -22.20 -30.72 -28.41
N TYR A 603 -21.02 -31.32 -28.54
CA TYR A 603 -19.72 -30.66 -28.36
C TYR A 603 -19.29 -29.97 -29.65
N PHE A 604 -18.44 -28.94 -29.56
CA PHE A 604 -17.85 -28.38 -30.78
C PHE A 604 -17.03 -29.45 -31.51
N TYR A 605 -17.04 -29.40 -32.85
CA TYR A 605 -16.16 -30.25 -33.67
C TYR A 605 -14.68 -30.09 -33.25
N PRO A 606 -13.86 -31.15 -33.25
CA PRO A 606 -12.46 -31.08 -32.83
C PRO A 606 -11.57 -30.23 -33.74
N MET A 607 -11.94 -30.03 -35.01
CA MET A 607 -11.08 -29.35 -35.98
C MET A 607 -11.83 -28.23 -36.73
N LEU A 608 -11.12 -27.16 -37.11
CA LEU A 608 -11.68 -26.15 -38.03
C LEU A 608 -11.63 -26.64 -39.49
N TRP A 609 -10.50 -27.25 -39.86
CA TRP A 609 -10.14 -27.64 -41.23
C TRP A 609 -10.07 -29.16 -41.35
N THR A 610 -10.33 -29.68 -42.56
CA THR A 610 -10.28 -31.12 -42.87
C THR A 610 -8.99 -31.75 -42.34
N ASN A 611 -9.11 -32.73 -41.44
CA ASN A 611 -7.97 -33.37 -40.80
C ASN A 611 -8.01 -34.89 -41.04
N LYS A 612 -6.90 -35.46 -41.53
CA LYS A 612 -6.75 -36.90 -41.82
C LYS A 612 -6.97 -37.80 -40.58
N ASN A 613 -6.67 -37.29 -39.37
CA ASN A 613 -6.84 -38.02 -38.12
C ASN A 613 -8.30 -37.97 -37.61
N TYR A 614 -9.09 -37.01 -38.10
CA TYR A 614 -10.47 -36.75 -37.67
C TYR A 614 -11.41 -36.58 -38.89
N PRO A 615 -11.58 -37.62 -39.74
CA PRO A 615 -12.31 -37.49 -41.00
C PRO A 615 -13.78 -37.09 -40.77
N GLY A 616 -14.24 -36.01 -41.42
CA GLY A 616 -15.62 -35.53 -41.30
C GLY A 616 -15.94 -34.83 -39.97
N GLN A 617 -14.97 -34.69 -39.07
CA GLN A 617 -15.13 -34.03 -37.77
C GLN A 617 -14.50 -32.63 -37.75
N ALA A 618 -14.41 -31.98 -38.91
CA ALA A 618 -14.05 -30.57 -39.02
C ALA A 618 -15.27 -29.68 -39.28
N VAL A 619 -15.26 -28.45 -38.77
CA VAL A 619 -16.28 -27.43 -39.08
C VAL A 619 -16.41 -27.24 -40.60
N LYS A 620 -15.30 -27.30 -41.35
CA LYS A 620 -15.26 -27.21 -42.82
C LYS A 620 -15.80 -28.42 -43.57
N ASP A 621 -15.82 -29.60 -42.95
CA ASP A 621 -16.36 -30.82 -43.56
C ASP A 621 -17.90 -30.89 -43.43
N ASN A 622 -18.48 -29.99 -42.63
CA ASN A 622 -19.89 -29.97 -42.23
C ASN A 622 -20.62 -28.69 -42.71
N PRO A 623 -21.97 -28.68 -42.79
CA PRO A 623 -22.75 -27.54 -43.28
C PRO A 623 -22.89 -26.42 -42.24
N TRP A 624 -21.76 -25.85 -41.81
CA TRP A 624 -21.67 -24.74 -40.86
C TRP A 624 -22.38 -23.47 -41.38
N LYS A 625 -22.95 -22.68 -40.46
CA LYS A 625 -23.69 -21.45 -40.77
C LYS A 625 -23.04 -20.24 -40.12
N LEU A 626 -22.84 -19.18 -40.91
CA LEU A 626 -22.31 -17.89 -40.42
C LEU A 626 -23.15 -17.29 -39.29
N GLU A 627 -24.47 -17.51 -39.30
CA GLU A 627 -25.38 -17.03 -38.25
C GLU A 627 -25.12 -17.72 -36.90
N ASP A 628 -24.83 -19.03 -36.90
CA ASP A 628 -24.46 -19.75 -35.67
C ASP A 628 -23.11 -19.27 -35.15
N VAL A 629 -22.15 -19.01 -36.05
CA VAL A 629 -20.86 -18.39 -35.68
C VAL A 629 -21.08 -17.02 -35.05
N GLU A 630 -21.80 -16.09 -35.68
CA GLU A 630 -21.99 -14.74 -35.11
C GLU A 630 -22.67 -14.81 -33.73
N LYS A 631 -23.70 -15.65 -33.55
CA LYS A 631 -24.37 -15.83 -32.26
C LYS A 631 -23.42 -16.37 -31.18
N GLU A 632 -22.62 -17.37 -31.51
CA GLU A 632 -21.69 -17.99 -30.57
C GLU A 632 -20.57 -17.03 -30.15
N LEU A 633 -19.92 -16.38 -31.13
CA LEU A 633 -18.87 -15.39 -30.85
C LEU A 633 -19.40 -14.22 -30.00
N ARG A 634 -20.63 -13.78 -30.26
CA ARG A 634 -21.31 -12.75 -29.46
C ARG A 634 -21.54 -13.19 -28.02
N ALA A 635 -22.05 -14.42 -27.80
CA ALA A 635 -22.26 -14.97 -26.47
C ALA A 635 -20.95 -15.10 -25.67
N GLN A 636 -19.84 -15.44 -26.34
CA GLN A 636 -18.51 -15.49 -25.72
C GLN A 636 -18.03 -14.10 -25.27
N ILE A 637 -18.24 -13.04 -26.08
CA ILE A 637 -17.95 -11.66 -25.64
C ILE A 637 -18.79 -11.29 -24.42
N GLU A 638 -20.08 -11.55 -24.45
CA GLU A 638 -20.99 -11.18 -23.35
C GLU A 638 -20.66 -11.91 -22.04
N LEU A 639 -20.28 -13.19 -22.14
CA LEU A 639 -19.83 -13.97 -20.99
C LEU A 639 -18.52 -13.45 -20.41
N VAL A 640 -17.51 -13.17 -21.24
CA VAL A 640 -16.23 -12.62 -20.74
C VAL A 640 -16.41 -11.21 -20.19
N LYS A 641 -17.12 -10.31 -20.88
CA LYS A 641 -17.35 -8.94 -20.36
C LYS A 641 -18.17 -8.91 -19.07
N LYS A 642 -18.97 -9.94 -18.77
CA LYS A 642 -19.67 -10.07 -17.48
C LYS A 642 -18.74 -10.37 -16.31
N TYR A 643 -17.72 -11.23 -16.50
CA TYR A 643 -16.84 -11.68 -15.40
C TYR A 643 -15.43 -11.05 -15.41
N VAL A 644 -14.97 -10.60 -16.57
CA VAL A 644 -13.73 -9.85 -16.79
C VAL A 644 -14.05 -8.60 -17.63
N PRO A 645 -14.70 -7.56 -17.07
CA PRO A 645 -15.17 -6.38 -17.82
C PRO A 645 -14.08 -5.57 -18.52
N ARG A 646 -12.82 -5.84 -18.16
CA ARG A 646 -11.59 -5.19 -18.65
C ARG A 646 -10.92 -5.91 -19.83
N VAL A 647 -11.52 -6.98 -20.36
CA VAL A 647 -11.09 -7.59 -21.64
C VAL A 647 -11.07 -6.49 -22.72
N ASN A 648 -10.00 -6.43 -23.51
CA ASN A 648 -9.74 -5.28 -24.37
C ASN A 648 -9.43 -5.62 -25.84
N HIS A 649 -9.20 -6.89 -26.16
CA HIS A 649 -9.01 -7.36 -27.53
C HIS A 649 -9.56 -8.77 -27.76
N ILE A 650 -9.52 -9.21 -29.01
CA ILE A 650 -10.00 -10.49 -29.50
C ILE A 650 -8.91 -11.17 -30.33
N SER A 651 -8.67 -12.45 -30.05
CA SER A 651 -7.88 -13.40 -30.82
C SER A 651 -8.74 -14.62 -31.22
N GLY A 652 -8.21 -15.54 -32.04
CA GLY A 652 -8.95 -16.73 -32.48
C GLY A 652 -8.22 -18.05 -32.25
N HIS A 653 -8.79 -18.91 -31.43
CA HIS A 653 -8.30 -20.26 -31.16
C HIS A 653 -8.24 -21.11 -32.43
N MET A 654 -7.12 -21.79 -32.65
CA MET A 654 -6.77 -22.54 -33.87
C MET A 654 -6.91 -21.77 -35.21
N GLY A 655 -7.05 -20.44 -35.19
CA GLY A 655 -7.35 -19.66 -36.39
C GLY A 655 -8.85 -19.53 -36.72
N SER A 656 -9.74 -19.71 -35.73
CA SER A 656 -11.20 -19.60 -35.86
C SER A 656 -11.69 -18.28 -36.48
N GLN A 657 -11.03 -17.17 -36.12
CA GLN A 657 -11.28 -15.82 -36.64
C GLN A 657 -11.04 -15.70 -38.15
N ASN A 658 -10.29 -16.65 -38.73
CA ASN A 658 -9.97 -16.76 -40.16
C ASN A 658 -10.69 -17.93 -40.88
N LEU A 659 -11.69 -18.58 -40.26
CA LEU A 659 -12.44 -19.68 -40.88
C LEU A 659 -13.01 -19.33 -42.28
N SER A 660 -13.40 -18.07 -42.50
CA SER A 660 -13.71 -17.53 -43.82
C SER A 660 -13.56 -16.00 -43.85
N THR A 661 -13.61 -15.40 -45.04
CA THR A 661 -13.63 -13.93 -45.18
C THR A 661 -14.90 -13.30 -44.59
N ASP A 662 -16.01 -14.04 -44.52
CA ASP A 662 -17.23 -13.63 -43.82
C ASP A 662 -17.06 -13.67 -42.30
N VAL A 663 -16.44 -14.73 -41.76
CA VAL A 663 -16.16 -14.84 -40.32
C VAL A 663 -15.19 -13.75 -39.89
N ALA A 664 -14.13 -13.47 -40.65
CA ALA A 664 -13.22 -12.35 -40.37
C ALA A 664 -13.95 -10.98 -40.39
N ARG A 665 -14.99 -10.81 -41.22
CA ARG A 665 -15.86 -9.61 -41.21
C ARG A 665 -16.77 -9.58 -39.98
N VAL A 666 -17.32 -10.71 -39.54
CA VAL A 666 -18.09 -10.83 -38.29
C VAL A 666 -17.23 -10.51 -37.07
N VAL A 667 -16.01 -11.04 -36.97
CA VAL A 667 -15.08 -10.74 -35.86
C VAL A 667 -14.79 -9.24 -35.79
N LYS A 668 -14.48 -8.59 -36.93
CA LYS A 668 -14.24 -7.13 -36.97
C LYS A 668 -15.48 -6.30 -36.61
N LYS A 669 -16.68 -6.74 -37.03
CA LYS A 669 -17.97 -6.14 -36.65
C LYS A 669 -18.18 -6.22 -35.14
N LEU A 670 -18.03 -7.41 -34.55
CA LEU A 670 -18.21 -7.64 -33.12
C LEU A 670 -17.15 -6.89 -32.27
N ALA A 671 -15.90 -6.87 -32.72
CA ALA A 671 -14.84 -6.08 -32.09
C ALA A 671 -15.22 -4.60 -31.99
N ALA A 672 -15.65 -3.99 -33.11
CA ALA A 672 -16.12 -2.61 -33.14
C ALA A 672 -17.38 -2.38 -32.28
N GLU A 673 -18.33 -3.31 -32.31
CA GLU A 673 -19.61 -3.22 -31.56
C GLU A 673 -19.40 -3.22 -30.04
N TYR A 674 -18.48 -4.04 -29.53
CA TYR A 674 -18.20 -4.13 -28.10
C TYR A 674 -16.99 -3.29 -27.64
N GLY A 675 -16.36 -2.52 -28.53
CA GLY A 675 -15.23 -1.63 -28.22
C GLY A 675 -13.93 -2.37 -27.89
N LEU A 676 -13.64 -3.46 -28.62
CA LEU A 676 -12.47 -4.32 -28.47
C LEU A 676 -11.55 -4.18 -29.70
N ASP A 677 -10.24 -4.36 -29.53
CA ASP A 677 -9.32 -4.47 -30.68
C ASP A 677 -9.36 -5.88 -31.29
N ALA A 678 -9.13 -5.99 -32.60
CA ALA A 678 -9.04 -7.26 -33.29
C ALA A 678 -7.55 -7.62 -33.47
N ALA A 679 -6.96 -8.24 -32.46
CA ALA A 679 -5.51 -8.35 -32.28
C ALA A 679 -4.79 -9.06 -33.44
N ASP A 680 -5.40 -10.09 -34.01
CA ASP A 680 -4.88 -10.83 -35.17
C ASP A 680 -5.19 -10.14 -36.52
N PHE A 681 -5.86 -8.97 -36.50
CA PHE A 681 -6.17 -8.14 -37.67
C PHE A 681 -5.79 -6.65 -37.46
N PRO A 682 -4.54 -6.33 -37.05
CA PRO A 682 -4.17 -5.00 -36.58
C PRO A 682 -4.36 -3.93 -37.68
N VAL A 683 -5.25 -2.98 -37.43
CA VAL A 683 -5.69 -2.00 -38.44
C VAL A 683 -4.63 -0.92 -38.73
N ASN A 684 -3.75 -0.62 -37.76
CA ASN A 684 -2.89 0.58 -37.79
C ASN A 684 -1.41 0.35 -37.39
N LYS A 685 -0.93 -0.89 -37.28
CA LYS A 685 0.50 -1.20 -37.01
C LYS A 685 0.95 -2.48 -37.74
N PRO A 686 2.15 -2.51 -38.33
CA PRO A 686 2.77 -3.77 -38.75
C PRO A 686 3.25 -4.53 -37.50
N LEU A 687 2.37 -5.37 -36.96
CA LEU A 687 2.72 -6.39 -35.99
C LEU A 687 3.46 -7.51 -36.73
N LEU A 688 4.69 -7.82 -36.31
CA LEU A 688 5.50 -8.89 -36.88
C LEU A 688 5.39 -10.14 -36.00
N TYR A 689 5.44 -11.34 -36.57
CA TYR A 689 5.65 -12.54 -35.77
C TYR A 689 7.09 -12.59 -35.28
N PHE A 690 7.29 -13.12 -34.07
CA PHE A 690 8.61 -13.29 -33.47
C PHE A 690 9.48 -14.23 -34.33
N PRO A 691 10.75 -13.87 -34.63
CA PRO A 691 11.57 -14.59 -35.60
C PRO A 691 12.28 -15.81 -34.98
N ALA A 692 11.52 -16.71 -34.34
CA ALA A 692 12.01 -18.00 -33.86
C ALA A 692 10.93 -19.08 -34.09
N ASP A 693 11.36 -20.23 -34.59
CA ASP A 693 10.56 -21.45 -34.63
C ASP A 693 11.02 -22.36 -33.48
N LEU A 694 10.10 -22.72 -32.59
CA LEU A 694 10.35 -23.58 -31.44
C LEU A 694 9.83 -25.01 -31.62
N GLY A 695 9.28 -25.33 -32.80
CA GLY A 695 8.67 -26.61 -33.12
C GLY A 695 9.60 -27.79 -32.85
N GLY A 696 9.17 -28.69 -31.96
CA GLY A 696 9.91 -29.91 -31.60
C GLY A 696 11.16 -29.70 -30.72
N LEU A 697 11.51 -28.46 -30.35
CA LEU A 697 12.62 -28.18 -29.43
C LEU A 697 12.20 -28.46 -27.98
N ARG A 698 13.16 -28.82 -27.12
CA ARG A 698 12.94 -29.10 -25.69
C ARG A 698 14.07 -28.55 -24.82
N GLY A 699 13.76 -28.25 -23.55
CA GLY A 699 14.73 -27.78 -22.56
C GLY A 699 15.53 -26.56 -23.03
N ASP A 700 16.84 -26.57 -22.75
CA ASP A 700 17.74 -25.48 -23.12
C ASP A 700 17.72 -25.13 -24.62
N ALA A 701 17.53 -26.10 -25.52
CA ALA A 701 17.47 -25.82 -26.96
C ALA A 701 16.28 -24.92 -27.35
N LYS A 702 15.14 -25.05 -26.65
CA LYS A 702 13.96 -24.17 -26.82
C LYS A 702 14.28 -22.75 -26.32
N ILE A 703 15.04 -22.65 -25.23
CA ILE A 703 15.47 -21.38 -24.62
C ILE A 703 16.50 -20.66 -25.50
N ASP A 704 17.54 -21.36 -25.97
CA ASP A 704 18.58 -20.81 -26.84
C ASP A 704 18.01 -20.32 -28.19
N ALA A 705 17.03 -21.03 -28.75
CA ALA A 705 16.32 -20.59 -29.95
C ALA A 705 15.54 -19.28 -29.73
N PHE A 706 14.84 -19.15 -28.60
CA PHE A 706 14.16 -17.89 -28.24
C PHE A 706 15.17 -16.75 -28.01
N LEU A 707 16.25 -17.01 -27.26
CA LEU A 707 17.31 -16.03 -26.99
C LEU A 707 17.95 -15.51 -28.29
N LYS A 708 18.16 -16.37 -29.28
CA LYS A 708 18.61 -16.01 -30.63
C LYS A 708 17.56 -15.20 -31.41
N GLY A 709 16.27 -15.51 -31.24
CA GLY A 709 15.18 -14.70 -31.79
C GLY A 709 15.20 -13.24 -31.31
N LEU A 710 15.61 -13.01 -30.05
CA LEU A 710 15.75 -11.65 -29.49
C LEU A 710 16.85 -10.82 -30.19
N ASP A 711 17.84 -11.44 -30.84
CA ASP A 711 18.89 -10.72 -31.59
C ASP A 711 18.39 -10.13 -32.91
N ALA A 712 17.29 -10.66 -33.46
CA ALA A 712 16.72 -10.22 -34.73
C ALA A 712 15.67 -9.10 -34.58
N LEU A 713 15.46 -8.54 -33.37
CA LEU A 713 14.44 -7.51 -33.15
C LEU A 713 14.93 -6.10 -33.51
N GLU A 714 14.29 -5.51 -34.52
CA GLU A 714 14.55 -4.15 -35.01
C GLU A 714 13.93 -3.06 -34.10
N GLU A 715 14.62 -1.92 -33.99
CA GLU A 715 14.09 -0.73 -33.31
C GLU A 715 12.79 -0.23 -33.93
N GLY A 716 11.87 0.20 -33.08
CA GLY A 716 10.57 0.74 -33.49
C GLY A 716 9.54 -0.29 -33.98
N ARG A 717 9.91 -1.56 -34.21
CA ARG A 717 8.96 -2.63 -34.54
C ARG A 717 8.23 -3.16 -33.31
N THR A 718 7.05 -3.74 -33.50
CA THR A 718 6.40 -4.60 -32.50
C THR A 718 6.39 -6.03 -33.03
N TYR A 719 6.83 -6.96 -32.20
CA TYR A 719 6.78 -8.39 -32.44
C TYR A 719 5.75 -9.04 -31.52
N LEU A 720 5.06 -10.06 -32.02
CA LEU A 720 4.18 -10.95 -31.27
C LEU A 720 4.80 -12.34 -31.21
N PHE A 721 4.94 -12.85 -30.00
CA PHE A 721 5.29 -14.23 -29.71
C PHE A 721 4.10 -14.89 -29.01
N VAL A 722 3.60 -15.99 -29.56
CA VAL A 722 2.43 -16.74 -29.07
C VAL A 722 2.88 -18.15 -28.75
N GLU A 723 2.63 -18.61 -27.52
CA GLU A 723 2.82 -20.00 -27.13
C GLU A 723 1.75 -20.42 -26.11
N HIS A 724 1.78 -21.69 -25.71
CA HIS A 724 0.75 -22.30 -24.87
C HIS A 724 1.37 -22.86 -23.56
N PRO A 725 1.48 -22.06 -22.49
CA PRO A 725 1.94 -22.53 -21.18
C PRO A 725 1.09 -23.68 -20.60
N GLY A 726 1.72 -24.55 -19.81
CA GLY A 726 1.06 -25.65 -19.11
C GLY A 726 1.96 -26.25 -18.03
N LEU A 727 1.38 -26.95 -17.06
CA LEU A 727 2.15 -27.66 -16.02
C LEU A 727 2.17 -29.15 -16.31
N ASP A 728 3.35 -29.77 -16.35
CA ASP A 728 3.50 -31.22 -16.56
C ASP A 728 3.08 -32.00 -15.31
N ASN A 729 1.79 -32.31 -15.23
CA ASN A 729 1.16 -33.01 -14.11
C ASN A 729 0.09 -34.02 -14.60
N GLU A 730 -0.58 -34.69 -13.67
CA GLU A 730 -1.56 -35.74 -13.99
C GLU A 730 -2.77 -35.24 -14.81
N GLU A 731 -3.23 -34.00 -14.62
CA GLU A 731 -4.33 -33.44 -15.43
C GLU A 731 -3.86 -33.23 -16.86
N LEU A 732 -2.75 -32.51 -17.06
CA LEU A 732 -2.30 -32.16 -18.41
C LEU A 732 -1.76 -33.37 -19.19
N ARG A 733 -1.19 -34.38 -18.51
CA ARG A 733 -0.78 -35.66 -19.14
C ARG A 733 -1.96 -36.51 -19.63
N ALA A 734 -3.16 -36.28 -19.10
CA ALA A 734 -4.35 -36.91 -19.64
C ALA A 734 -4.82 -36.23 -20.93
N ILE A 735 -4.53 -34.93 -21.12
CA ILE A 735 -4.99 -34.13 -22.26
C ILE A 735 -4.15 -34.42 -23.50
N HIS A 736 -4.80 -34.93 -24.55
CA HIS A 736 -4.17 -35.18 -25.84
C HIS A 736 -5.17 -35.13 -27.01
N HIS A 737 -4.64 -35.09 -28.23
CA HIS A 737 -5.37 -35.45 -29.44
C HIS A 737 -4.43 -36.24 -30.37
N ILE A 738 -4.96 -36.98 -31.35
CA ILE A 738 -4.15 -37.77 -32.28
C ILE A 738 -3.18 -36.84 -33.06
N GLY A 739 -1.89 -37.08 -32.93
CA GLY A 739 -0.80 -36.27 -33.48
C GLY A 739 -0.25 -35.18 -32.54
N TYR A 740 -0.78 -35.07 -31.31
CA TYR A 740 -0.20 -34.26 -30.24
C TYR A 740 -0.45 -34.94 -28.89
N GLU A 741 0.30 -36.01 -28.63
CA GLU A 741 0.16 -36.84 -27.44
C GLU A 741 0.98 -36.36 -26.24
N ASP A 742 2.08 -35.62 -26.46
CA ASP A 742 3.00 -35.16 -25.42
C ASP A 742 2.77 -33.68 -25.04
N VAL A 743 1.49 -33.31 -24.88
CA VAL A 743 1.05 -31.94 -24.58
C VAL A 743 1.69 -31.42 -23.29
N ALA A 744 1.76 -32.27 -22.27
CA ALA A 744 2.22 -31.89 -20.93
C ALA A 744 3.69 -31.45 -20.91
N ALA A 745 4.60 -32.24 -21.48
CA ALA A 745 6.02 -31.89 -21.51
C ALA A 745 6.32 -30.71 -22.44
N ASP A 746 5.60 -30.60 -23.56
CA ASP A 746 5.81 -29.50 -24.51
C ASP A 746 5.33 -28.14 -23.96
N ARG A 747 4.13 -28.09 -23.39
CA ARG A 747 3.56 -26.90 -22.73
C ARG A 747 4.32 -26.53 -21.44
N GLN A 748 4.84 -27.51 -20.68
CA GLN A 748 5.79 -27.24 -19.59
C GLN A 748 7.07 -26.57 -20.08
N GLY A 749 7.61 -27.00 -21.23
CA GLY A 749 8.75 -26.34 -21.86
C GLY A 749 8.49 -24.86 -22.23
N ILE A 750 7.23 -24.47 -22.47
CA ILE A 750 6.84 -23.06 -22.62
C ILE A 750 6.84 -22.35 -21.26
N THR A 751 6.27 -22.97 -20.22
CA THR A 751 6.27 -22.40 -18.87
C THR A 751 7.68 -22.17 -18.34
N ASP A 752 8.59 -23.11 -18.60
CA ASP A 752 10.00 -22.99 -18.25
C ASP A 752 10.65 -21.85 -19.03
N LEU A 753 10.48 -21.80 -20.36
CA LEU A 753 10.96 -20.71 -21.21
C LEU A 753 10.49 -19.32 -20.73
N TYR A 754 9.20 -19.18 -20.45
CA TYR A 754 8.59 -17.92 -20.04
C TYR A 754 9.05 -17.47 -18.64
N THR A 755 9.49 -18.40 -17.78
CA THR A 755 9.97 -18.11 -16.42
C THR A 755 11.50 -18.13 -16.26
N ASP A 756 12.26 -18.55 -17.27
CA ASP A 756 13.72 -18.68 -17.20
C ASP A 756 14.44 -17.32 -16.94
N PRO A 757 15.36 -17.25 -15.95
CA PRO A 757 16.11 -16.04 -15.64
C PRO A 757 16.99 -15.50 -16.78
N ARG A 758 17.52 -16.36 -17.67
CA ARG A 758 18.33 -15.98 -18.83
C ARG A 758 17.49 -15.21 -19.84
N VAL A 759 16.25 -15.63 -20.08
CA VAL A 759 15.29 -14.96 -20.98
C VAL A 759 15.01 -13.54 -20.49
N LYS A 760 14.67 -13.39 -19.21
CA LYS A 760 14.50 -12.06 -18.57
C LYS A 760 15.75 -11.21 -18.68
N LYS A 761 16.92 -11.77 -18.31
CA LYS A 761 18.21 -11.07 -18.38
C LYS A 761 18.47 -10.57 -19.80
N ALA A 762 18.29 -11.41 -20.81
CA ALA A 762 18.51 -11.06 -22.21
C ALA A 762 17.57 -9.95 -22.71
N ILE A 763 16.27 -10.02 -22.39
CA ILE A 763 15.28 -8.98 -22.73
C ILE A 763 15.71 -7.63 -22.15
N VAL A 764 16.08 -7.61 -20.86
CA VAL A 764 16.52 -6.40 -20.15
C VAL A 764 17.85 -5.87 -20.69
N GLN A 765 18.88 -6.72 -20.85
CA GLN A 765 20.19 -6.33 -21.40
C GLN A 765 20.06 -5.69 -22.79
N LYS A 766 19.27 -6.32 -23.67
CA LYS A 766 19.06 -5.87 -25.05
C LYS A 766 18.17 -4.62 -25.14
N GLY A 767 17.57 -4.15 -24.03
CA GLY A 767 16.67 -3.00 -24.01
C GLY A 767 15.37 -3.24 -24.78
N ILE A 768 14.82 -4.45 -24.72
CA ILE A 768 13.56 -4.83 -25.37
C ILE A 768 12.39 -4.45 -24.46
N LEU A 769 11.40 -3.73 -24.99
CA LEU A 769 10.22 -3.28 -24.24
C LEU A 769 9.12 -4.34 -24.31
N LEU A 770 8.87 -5.04 -23.20
CA LEU A 770 7.68 -5.86 -23.04
C LEU A 770 6.42 -4.97 -22.99
N THR A 771 5.43 -5.27 -23.83
CA THR A 771 4.19 -4.48 -23.97
C THR A 771 3.00 -5.39 -24.26
N GLY A 772 1.78 -4.91 -23.97
CA GLY A 772 0.55 -5.49 -24.54
C GLY A 772 0.18 -4.86 -25.88
N TYR A 773 -1.01 -5.17 -26.37
CA TYR A 773 -1.54 -4.69 -27.66
C TYR A 773 -1.89 -3.20 -27.60
N LEU A 774 -2.55 -2.78 -26.52
CA LEU A 774 -2.87 -1.38 -26.31
C LEU A 774 -1.64 -0.57 -25.88
N PRO A 775 -1.45 0.66 -26.40
CA PRO A 775 -0.46 1.55 -25.84
C PRO A 775 -0.81 1.86 -24.39
N LYS A 776 0.03 1.44 -23.43
CA LYS A 776 0.03 2.04 -22.09
C LYS A 776 0.16 3.56 -22.26
N LYS A 777 -0.57 4.34 -21.47
CA LYS A 777 -0.39 5.80 -21.41
C LYS A 777 1.02 6.12 -20.89
N GLN A 778 1.99 6.19 -21.79
CA GLN A 778 3.38 6.44 -21.45
C GLN A 778 3.56 7.88 -20.99
N ALA A 779 4.04 8.07 -19.75
CA ALA A 779 4.39 9.37 -19.19
C ALA A 779 5.71 9.95 -19.74
N TYR A 780 6.13 9.56 -20.94
CA TYR A 780 7.44 9.91 -21.52
C TYR A 780 7.47 11.26 -22.27
N GLU A 781 6.36 12.01 -22.31
CA GLU A 781 6.27 13.33 -22.93
C GLU A 781 6.34 14.51 -21.92
N ALA A 782 6.98 14.32 -20.78
CA ALA A 782 7.45 15.42 -19.95
C ALA A 782 8.84 15.88 -20.43
N LYS A 783 8.86 16.92 -21.29
CA LYS A 783 10.08 17.68 -21.63
C LYS A 783 10.51 18.59 -20.48
#